data_AF-A0A969K9P2-F1
#
_entry.id   AF-A0A969K9P2-F1
#
_cell.length_a   1.000
_cell.length_b   1.000
_cell.length_c   1.000
_cell.angle_alpha   90.00
_cell.angle_beta   90.00
_cell.angle_gamma   90.00
#
_symmetry.space_group_name_H-M   'P 1'
#
loop_
_entity.id
_entity.type
_entity.pdbx_description
1 polymer ?
#
loop_
_entity_poly.entity_id
_entity_poly.type
_entity_poly.pdbx_seq_one_letter_code
_entity_poly.pdbx_strand_id
1 'polypeptide(L)'
;MKHGFFASTLINVATVGIGGMVMLLAAGAPFLTAPADQTAAAMPPRSENLGAPLMWANMCGAGAPGDVQFTFAATGDTFPHETIQAVAEAQGYDTLFEQVRPFLQAADEAYTNFDGAMLAGSPYTGYPVFNYNPELAAALSRAGIRVVSTANNHILDRGPEGLDATLEVLQSAGILHHGAVPTSASNQPRPTYLPLTLSRDGVSITIGFLSFTWGTNGIPDPYAQVNPLWQSNEYGQQGAIRQSVLDAIAQARRETDLVVVAAHWGYEYQFAPDPSQVEGAAQMAAAGADIILGAQSHTLQPVDVLDTGGRKTLVIYSLANFIADQAAFQATSFSDTSVIFYVGIIRQADGQVRVSGYRYLPTMMTDHTRPIPIPLQGFDDLHDHVRLMMRDFDGLFQVNPDPAALDEYLDVCPTLTFAGAPHHHIGGDFAQHVMTLGSGTTPHPLTEAIAVFGHPIGPVGQERSGDCQRLVPVLYTERQRLELHPEQPWPYRVMGTQIGTEVYRQKYPVNEVQRRLDGNGDEDGDAIANPLFRQFYQTYGGTTVFGYPISGELVETDPQTGQEQTVQYFERARFELVPGQSEQADKPLLDRVRLGLLSHEYAGIEAQCGLVSGPPTDGSGGAASPHSTAAGIFQRLDANGVRGWQNWVLAVGGLVVIAYTAHRARP
;
A
#
# COMPACT_ATOMS: atom_id res chain seq x y z
N MET A 1 -58.42 46.74 32.42
CA MET A 1 -59.69 47.48 32.13
C MET A 1 -60.00 47.25 30.64
N LYS A 2 -61.21 46.93 30.17
CA LYS A 2 -62.49 46.56 30.83
C LYS A 2 -63.17 45.42 30.03
N HIS A 3 -63.63 44.41 30.78
CA HIS A 3 -64.62 43.33 30.53
C HIS A 3 -65.38 43.18 29.19
N GLY A 4 -65.46 41.91 28.77
CA GLY A 4 -66.66 41.21 28.27
C GLY A 4 -66.80 39.86 29.03
N PHE A 5 -67.97 39.20 29.08
CA PHE A 5 -68.26 38.17 30.10
C PHE A 5 -69.14 36.99 29.61
N PHE A 6 -68.66 35.74 29.78
CA PHE A 6 -69.40 34.47 30.02
C PHE A 6 -70.47 34.01 28.99
N ALA A 7 -70.96 32.76 28.93
CA ALA A 7 -70.88 31.51 29.74
C ALA A 7 -71.03 30.27 28.82
N SER A 8 -71.16 29.02 29.32
CA SER A 8 -70.11 28.14 29.89
C SER A 8 -70.72 26.79 30.34
N THR A 9 -70.30 25.65 29.77
CA THR A 9 -70.74 24.27 30.14
C THR A 9 -69.56 23.33 29.80
N LEU A 10 -68.83 22.70 30.74
CA LEU A 10 -69.13 21.44 31.46
C LEU A 10 -69.38 20.27 30.48
N ILE A 11 -68.79 19.07 30.58
CA ILE A 11 -67.99 18.37 31.63
C ILE A 11 -67.15 17.26 30.91
N ASN A 12 -66.10 16.58 31.41
CA ASN A 12 -65.51 16.30 32.73
C ASN A 12 -63.98 16.04 32.64
N VAL A 13 -63.33 15.50 33.70
CA VAL A 13 -61.90 15.07 33.76
C VAL A 13 -61.77 13.65 34.35
N ALA A 14 -60.74 12.89 33.97
CA ALA A 14 -60.26 11.70 34.72
C ALA A 14 -58.75 11.43 34.51
N THR A 15 -58.03 11.15 35.60
CA THR A 15 -56.56 10.91 35.64
C THR A 15 -56.21 9.51 36.12
N VAL A 16 -55.22 8.85 35.48
CA VAL A 16 -54.45 7.68 35.96
C VAL A 16 -53.04 7.77 35.33
N GLY A 17 -51.92 7.35 35.94
CA GLY A 17 -51.72 6.79 37.30
C GLY A 17 -50.77 5.58 37.29
N ILE A 18 -49.47 5.84 37.43
CA ILE A 18 -48.30 4.93 37.55
C ILE A 18 -48.55 3.43 37.87
N GLY A 19 -47.97 2.54 37.06
CA GLY A 19 -47.26 1.32 37.52
C GLY A 19 -47.90 -0.05 37.23
N GLY A 20 -47.05 -1.11 37.18
CA GLY A 20 -47.46 -2.52 37.31
C GLY A 20 -47.17 -3.44 36.12
N MET A 21 -46.04 -4.15 36.16
CA MET A 21 -45.65 -5.22 35.23
C MET A 21 -46.35 -6.56 35.56
N VAL A 22 -47.06 -7.17 34.61
CA VAL A 22 -47.42 -8.62 34.60
C VAL A 22 -47.47 -9.14 33.15
N MET A 23 -47.11 -10.41 32.94
CA MET A 23 -47.13 -11.13 31.65
C MET A 23 -48.55 -11.28 31.06
N LEU A 24 -48.65 -11.49 29.74
CA LEU A 24 -49.77 -12.21 29.12
C LEU A 24 -49.27 -13.29 28.13
N LEU A 25 -50.09 -14.32 27.93
CA LEU A 25 -49.76 -15.52 27.15
C LEU A 25 -50.16 -15.41 25.67
N ALA A 26 -49.60 -16.31 24.85
CA ALA A 26 -49.77 -16.32 23.40
C ALA A 26 -51.17 -16.79 22.93
N ALA A 27 -51.61 -16.21 21.81
CA ALA A 27 -52.60 -16.78 20.90
C ALA A 27 -52.26 -16.33 19.46
N GLY A 28 -52.25 -17.25 18.50
CA GLY A 28 -51.80 -16.99 17.13
C GLY A 28 -52.94 -16.94 16.09
N ALA A 29 -52.73 -16.15 15.03
CA ALA A 29 -53.53 -16.12 13.80
C ALA A 29 -52.58 -15.82 12.61
N PRO A 30 -52.95 -16.16 11.36
CA PRO A 30 -51.96 -16.60 10.37
C PRO A 30 -51.37 -15.51 9.47
N PHE A 31 -50.17 -15.79 8.94
CA PHE A 31 -49.59 -15.06 7.82
C PHE A 31 -50.40 -15.28 6.54
N LEU A 32 -50.70 -14.19 5.83
CA LEU A 32 -51.12 -14.21 4.43
C LEU A 32 -49.89 -14.03 3.54
N THR A 33 -49.60 -15.03 2.71
CA THR A 33 -48.51 -14.97 1.73
C THR A 33 -48.95 -14.22 0.47
N ALA A 34 -48.23 -13.14 0.14
CA ALA A 34 -48.33 -12.52 -1.18
C ALA A 34 -47.54 -13.35 -2.22
N PRO A 35 -47.99 -13.43 -3.49
CA PRO A 35 -47.27 -14.17 -4.52
C PRO A 35 -46.01 -13.42 -4.95
N ALA A 36 -44.86 -14.07 -4.86
CA ALA A 36 -43.60 -13.58 -5.41
C ALA A 36 -43.51 -13.95 -6.90
N ASP A 37 -43.92 -13.03 -7.78
CA ASP A 37 -43.60 -13.10 -9.20
C ASP A 37 -43.36 -11.69 -9.77
N GLN A 38 -42.16 -11.17 -9.50
CA GLN A 38 -41.52 -10.19 -10.36
C GLN A 38 -40.23 -10.83 -10.87
N THR A 39 -40.15 -11.04 -12.17
CA THR A 39 -38.96 -11.53 -12.85
C THR A 39 -37.87 -10.46 -12.77
N ALA A 40 -36.96 -10.61 -11.81
CA ALA A 40 -35.82 -9.73 -11.65
C ALA A 40 -35.02 -9.68 -12.96
N ALA A 41 -34.98 -8.51 -13.61
CA ALA A 41 -34.03 -8.25 -14.66
C ALA A 41 -32.64 -8.39 -14.04
N ALA A 42 -31.79 -9.25 -14.62
CA ALA A 42 -30.50 -9.57 -14.04
C ALA A 42 -29.62 -8.31 -13.95
N MET A 43 -29.38 -7.85 -12.72
CA MET A 43 -28.32 -6.87 -12.46
C MET A 43 -26.98 -7.48 -12.90
N PRO A 44 -26.02 -6.67 -13.37
CA PRO A 44 -24.67 -7.15 -13.62
C PRO A 44 -24.09 -7.79 -12.35
N PRO A 45 -23.27 -8.85 -12.45
CA PRO A 45 -22.70 -9.50 -11.28
C PRO A 45 -21.82 -8.53 -10.51
N ARG A 46 -22.01 -8.47 -9.18
CA ARG A 46 -21.15 -7.74 -8.25
C ARG A 46 -19.71 -8.25 -8.37
N SER A 47 -18.74 -7.33 -8.26
CA SER A 47 -17.31 -7.63 -8.33
C SER A 47 -16.73 -8.28 -7.05
N GLU A 48 -17.58 -8.61 -6.08
CA GLU A 48 -17.23 -8.88 -4.67
C GLU A 48 -16.53 -10.23 -4.42
N ASN A 49 -15.43 -10.50 -5.14
CA ASN A 49 -14.40 -11.44 -4.71
C ASN A 49 -13.52 -10.82 -3.60
N LEU A 50 -14.16 -10.17 -2.61
CA LEU A 50 -13.51 -9.49 -1.49
C LEU A 50 -12.74 -10.47 -0.58
N GLY A 51 -13.11 -11.76 -0.62
CA GLY A 51 -12.39 -12.85 0.04
C GLY A 51 -11.14 -13.36 -0.70
N ALA A 52 -10.71 -12.71 -1.79
CA ALA A 52 -9.44 -13.02 -2.47
C ALA A 52 -8.37 -11.96 -2.21
N PRO A 53 -7.07 -12.34 -2.12
CA PRO A 53 -5.97 -11.42 -1.92
C PRO A 53 -5.91 -10.32 -2.98
N LEU A 54 -5.64 -9.08 -2.56
CA LEU A 54 -5.58 -7.92 -3.44
C LEU A 54 -4.14 -7.64 -3.93
N MET A 55 -3.33 -8.71 -4.13
CA MET A 55 -1.92 -8.62 -4.53
C MET A 55 -1.67 -7.70 -5.72
N TRP A 56 -2.64 -7.61 -6.63
CA TRP A 56 -2.57 -6.83 -7.85
C TRP A 56 -2.78 -5.32 -7.66
N ALA A 57 -3.18 -4.83 -6.49
CA ALA A 57 -3.22 -3.38 -6.23
C ALA A 57 -1.84 -2.75 -6.28
N ASN A 58 -0.81 -3.49 -5.82
CA ASN A 58 0.58 -3.07 -5.93
C ASN A 58 1.06 -3.36 -7.35
N MET A 59 0.82 -2.37 -8.22
CA MET A 59 1.23 -2.27 -9.62
C MET A 59 2.42 -1.31 -9.72
N CYS A 60 3.44 -1.51 -8.91
CA CYS A 60 4.58 -0.62 -8.82
C CYS A 60 5.26 -0.34 -10.18
N GLY A 61 5.19 -1.28 -11.12
CA GLY A 61 5.77 -1.17 -12.44
C GLY A 61 7.25 -1.53 -12.46
N ALA A 62 7.97 -1.08 -13.48
CA ALA A 62 9.38 -1.45 -13.66
C ALA A 62 10.33 -0.89 -12.57
N GLY A 63 9.93 0.17 -11.86
CA GLY A 63 10.87 0.97 -11.07
C GLY A 63 11.94 1.59 -11.96
N ALA A 64 11.52 2.29 -13.02
CA ALA A 64 12.42 2.78 -14.05
C ALA A 64 13.26 3.97 -13.54
N PRO A 65 14.51 4.15 -14.00
CA PRO A 65 15.31 5.33 -13.66
C PRO A 65 14.59 6.62 -14.07
N GLY A 66 14.20 7.43 -13.09
CA GLY A 66 13.41 8.66 -13.30
C GLY A 66 11.92 8.54 -12.91
N ASP A 67 11.44 7.36 -12.53
CA ASP A 67 10.20 7.22 -11.77
C ASP A 67 10.41 7.82 -10.36
N VAL A 68 9.51 8.70 -9.91
CA VAL A 68 9.54 9.30 -8.55
C VAL A 68 8.31 8.86 -7.76
N GLN A 69 8.52 8.38 -6.55
CA GLN A 69 7.45 7.96 -5.65
C GLN A 69 7.06 9.07 -4.66
N PHE A 70 5.79 9.03 -4.26
CA PHE A 70 5.19 9.82 -3.18
C PHE A 70 4.32 8.87 -2.33
N THR A 71 4.33 9.02 -1.02
CA THR A 71 3.48 8.25 -0.10
C THR A 71 2.55 9.21 0.61
N PHE A 72 1.25 8.95 0.51
CA PHE A 72 0.20 9.69 1.20
C PHE A 72 -0.40 8.81 2.30
N ALA A 73 -0.35 9.28 3.56
CA ALA A 73 -0.95 8.58 4.70
C ALA A 73 -2.39 9.06 4.93
N ALA A 74 -3.30 8.13 5.18
CA ALA A 74 -4.68 8.39 5.56
C ALA A 74 -5.05 7.65 6.83
N THR A 75 -5.70 8.37 7.76
CA THR A 75 -6.33 7.82 8.95
C THR A 75 -7.83 8.11 8.97
N GLY A 76 -8.58 7.34 9.76
CA GLY A 76 -10.03 7.41 9.82
C GLY A 76 -10.60 8.50 10.74
N ASP A 77 -11.69 8.17 11.42
CA ASP A 77 -12.48 9.13 12.18
C ASP A 77 -11.71 9.68 13.40
N THR A 78 -11.62 11.01 13.49
CA THR A 78 -10.93 11.75 14.55
C THR A 78 -11.93 12.58 15.34
N PHE A 79 -12.43 11.99 16.42
CA PHE A 79 -13.56 12.48 17.20
C PHE A 79 -13.39 12.15 18.69
N PRO A 80 -12.45 12.81 19.39
CA PRO A 80 -12.10 12.49 20.77
C PRO A 80 -13.29 12.68 21.71
N HIS A 81 -13.77 11.58 22.29
CA HIS A 81 -14.82 11.59 23.32
C HIS A 81 -14.26 12.13 24.66
N GLU A 82 -15.12 12.27 25.67
CA GLU A 82 -14.81 12.89 26.97
C GLU A 82 -13.52 12.34 27.62
N THR A 83 -13.32 11.02 27.62
CA THR A 83 -12.15 10.34 28.19
C THR A 83 -10.85 10.82 27.55
N ILE A 84 -10.84 10.89 26.21
CA ILE A 84 -9.69 11.28 25.40
C ILE A 84 -9.37 12.76 25.61
N GLN A 85 -10.40 13.62 25.61
CA GLN A 85 -10.23 15.06 25.84
C GLN A 85 -9.71 15.34 27.25
N ALA A 86 -10.26 14.70 28.28
CA ALA A 86 -9.81 14.89 29.66
C ALA A 86 -8.34 14.46 29.85
N VAL A 87 -7.89 13.41 29.16
CA VAL A 87 -6.47 13.00 29.15
C VAL A 87 -5.60 14.00 28.39
N ALA A 88 -6.06 14.51 27.25
CA ALA A 88 -5.35 15.52 26.46
C ALA A 88 -5.23 16.88 27.19
N GLU A 89 -6.25 17.30 27.94
CA GLU A 89 -6.18 18.51 28.79
C GLU A 89 -5.27 18.31 30.01
N ALA A 90 -5.20 17.10 30.57
CA ALA A 90 -4.38 16.80 31.75
C ALA A 90 -2.89 16.56 31.44
N GLN A 91 -2.57 16.03 30.25
CA GLN A 91 -1.20 15.61 29.87
C GLN A 91 -0.62 16.45 28.70
N GLY A 92 -1.47 17.08 27.90
CA GLY A 92 -1.13 17.76 26.65
C GLY A 92 -1.63 16.98 25.43
N TYR A 93 -2.19 17.69 24.44
CA TYR A 93 -2.77 17.06 23.24
C TYR A 93 -1.75 16.29 22.37
N ASP A 94 -0.45 16.59 22.51
CA ASP A 94 0.63 15.84 21.83
C ASP A 94 0.66 14.35 22.19
N THR A 95 0.25 14.01 23.42
CA THR A 95 0.24 12.64 23.97
C THR A 95 -0.83 11.75 23.36
N LEU A 96 -1.79 12.32 22.62
CA LEU A 96 -2.70 11.55 21.77
C LEU A 96 -2.00 10.91 20.56
N PHE A 97 -0.87 11.49 20.11
CA PHE A 97 -0.22 11.12 18.85
C PHE A 97 1.21 10.59 19.01
N GLU A 98 1.82 10.62 20.19
CA GLU A 98 3.22 10.22 20.44
C GLU A 98 3.63 8.89 19.79
N GLN A 99 2.78 7.86 19.88
CA GLN A 99 3.07 6.50 19.41
C GLN A 99 2.89 6.31 17.90
N VAL A 100 2.14 7.20 17.23
CA VAL A 100 1.84 7.13 15.79
C VAL A 100 2.54 8.23 14.98
N ARG A 101 3.05 9.28 15.64
CA ARG A 101 3.75 10.42 15.02
C ARG A 101 4.90 10.03 14.08
N PRO A 102 5.82 9.08 14.41
CA PRO A 102 6.90 8.70 13.48
C PRO A 102 6.34 8.14 12.17
N PHE A 103 5.27 7.35 12.26
CA PHE A 103 4.63 6.69 11.13
C PHE A 103 3.85 7.66 10.25
N LEU A 104 3.15 8.64 10.84
CA LEU A 104 2.52 9.75 10.12
C LEU A 104 3.54 10.65 9.42
N GLN A 105 4.70 10.89 10.04
CA GLN A 105 5.76 11.77 9.52
C GLN A 105 6.66 11.11 8.47
N ALA A 106 6.55 9.78 8.28
CA ALA A 106 7.24 9.05 7.22
C ALA A 106 6.50 9.10 5.86
N ALA A 107 5.43 9.88 5.72
CA ALA A 107 4.73 10.15 4.47
C ALA A 107 5.03 11.57 3.95
N ASP A 108 4.81 11.82 2.65
CA ASP A 108 4.87 13.18 2.07
C ASP A 108 3.78 14.10 2.62
N GLU A 109 2.63 13.51 2.96
CA GLU A 109 1.45 14.17 3.51
C GLU A 109 0.61 13.18 4.31
N ALA A 110 -0.07 13.68 5.35
CA ALA A 110 -0.99 12.90 6.17
C ALA A 110 -2.38 13.55 6.26
N TYR A 111 -3.41 12.73 6.09
CA TYR A 111 -4.84 13.08 6.09
C TYR A 111 -5.58 12.40 7.25
N THR A 112 -6.61 13.06 7.80
CA THR A 112 -7.60 12.40 8.66
C THR A 112 -9.03 12.92 8.44
N ASN A 113 -10.06 12.16 8.83
CA ASN A 113 -11.43 12.69 8.90
C ASN A 113 -11.64 13.42 10.23
N PHE A 114 -11.82 14.75 10.20
CA PHE A 114 -12.02 15.57 11.39
C PHE A 114 -13.51 15.68 11.69
N ASP A 115 -14.02 14.83 12.57
CA ASP A 115 -15.45 14.60 12.76
C ASP A 115 -15.94 15.25 14.06
N GLY A 116 -16.45 16.48 13.95
CA GLY A 116 -16.82 17.33 15.09
C GLY A 116 -16.44 18.80 14.87
N ALA A 117 -16.49 19.59 15.95
CA ALA A 117 -16.33 21.05 15.89
C ALA A 117 -15.42 21.61 16.99
N MET A 118 -14.87 22.81 16.77
CA MET A 118 -14.03 23.58 17.70
C MET A 118 -14.59 24.99 17.89
N LEU A 119 -15.45 25.16 18.89
CA LEU A 119 -16.01 26.46 19.28
C LEU A 119 -15.47 26.90 20.65
N ALA A 120 -14.48 27.78 20.63
CA ALA A 120 -13.86 28.33 21.83
C ALA A 120 -14.87 29.10 22.71
N GLY A 121 -14.72 29.01 24.03
CA GLY A 121 -15.63 29.64 25.00
C GLY A 121 -16.93 28.87 25.25
N SER A 122 -17.26 27.87 24.42
CA SER A 122 -18.22 26.82 24.79
C SER A 122 -17.53 25.72 25.61
N PRO A 123 -18.24 24.98 26.48
CA PRO A 123 -17.69 23.79 27.13
C PRO A 123 -17.25 22.75 26.11
N TYR A 124 -16.13 22.07 26.37
CA TYR A 124 -15.70 20.91 25.59
C TYR A 124 -16.52 19.68 26.00
N THR A 125 -16.88 18.84 25.03
CA THR A 125 -17.75 17.67 25.21
C THR A 125 -17.49 16.61 24.15
N GLY A 126 -17.84 15.37 24.45
CA GLY A 126 -17.93 14.28 23.50
C GLY A 126 -19.37 14.05 23.02
N TYR A 127 -19.78 12.79 22.98
CA TYR A 127 -21.04 12.32 22.41
C TYR A 127 -22.26 12.76 23.24
N PRO A 128 -23.40 13.16 22.63
CA PRO A 128 -23.74 13.11 21.22
C PRO A 128 -23.57 14.45 20.47
N VAL A 129 -22.97 15.46 21.09
CA VAL A 129 -22.81 16.80 20.49
C VAL A 129 -21.42 17.31 20.83
N PHE A 130 -20.46 17.06 19.96
CA PHE A 130 -19.03 17.27 20.22
C PHE A 130 -18.66 18.76 20.32
N ASN A 131 -17.58 19.05 21.04
CA ASN A 131 -16.84 20.30 20.97
C ASN A 131 -15.42 20.09 21.49
N TYR A 132 -14.40 20.43 20.70
CA TYR A 132 -13.01 20.19 21.03
C TYR A 132 -12.25 21.47 21.38
N ASN A 133 -11.23 21.33 22.22
CA ASN A 133 -10.25 22.36 22.48
C ASN A 133 -9.44 22.65 21.19
N PRO A 134 -9.31 23.92 20.74
CA PRO A 134 -8.54 24.28 19.55
C PRO A 134 -7.09 23.77 19.51
N GLU A 135 -6.48 23.47 20.67
CA GLU A 135 -5.15 22.86 20.75
C GLU A 135 -5.08 21.47 20.07
N LEU A 136 -6.21 20.79 19.87
CA LEU A 136 -6.29 19.55 19.07
C LEU A 136 -5.77 19.75 17.65
N ALA A 137 -6.11 20.86 16.98
CA ALA A 137 -5.63 21.16 15.64
C ALA A 137 -4.12 21.43 15.62
N ALA A 138 -3.60 22.11 16.64
CA ALA A 138 -2.16 22.33 16.79
C ALA A 138 -1.40 21.01 17.04
N ALA A 139 -1.98 20.07 17.79
CA ALA A 139 -1.41 18.75 18.02
C ALA A 139 -1.48 17.83 16.79
N LEU A 140 -2.59 17.83 16.03
CA LEU A 140 -2.69 17.17 14.72
C LEU A 140 -1.61 17.69 13.76
N SER A 141 -1.40 19.01 13.74
CA SER A 141 -0.33 19.64 12.96
C SER A 141 1.06 19.18 13.43
N ARG A 142 1.33 19.13 14.74
CA ARG A 142 2.60 18.58 15.28
C ARG A 142 2.76 17.06 15.09
N ALA A 143 1.66 16.32 14.93
CA ALA A 143 1.67 14.88 14.63
C ALA A 143 2.04 14.57 13.17
N GLY A 144 1.82 15.50 12.25
CA GLY A 144 2.17 15.37 10.82
C GLY A 144 1.01 15.65 9.86
N ILE A 145 -0.24 15.62 10.34
CA ILE A 145 -1.44 15.78 9.51
C ILE A 145 -1.57 17.23 9.02
N ARG A 146 -1.65 17.48 7.71
CA ARG A 146 -1.97 18.81 7.13
C ARG A 146 -3.26 18.85 6.33
N VAL A 147 -3.91 17.72 6.05
CA VAL A 147 -5.17 17.69 5.29
C VAL A 147 -6.28 17.06 6.13
N VAL A 148 -7.48 17.65 6.13
CA VAL A 148 -8.65 17.05 6.78
C VAL A 148 -9.92 17.11 5.95
N SER A 149 -10.72 16.04 6.04
CA SER A 149 -12.14 16.09 5.69
C SER A 149 -12.92 16.78 6.81
N THR A 150 -13.84 17.67 6.39
CA THR A 150 -14.84 18.35 7.23
C THR A 150 -16.27 18.15 6.69
N ALA A 151 -16.47 17.21 5.75
CA ALA A 151 -17.81 16.72 5.41
C ALA A 151 -18.06 15.41 6.15
N ASN A 152 -18.73 15.52 7.28
CA ASN A 152 -19.17 14.41 8.12
C ASN A 152 -20.46 14.82 8.84
N ASN A 153 -20.96 13.97 9.75
CA ASN A 153 -22.22 14.21 10.44
C ASN A 153 -22.08 15.12 11.66
N HIS A 154 -20.90 15.22 12.30
CA HIS A 154 -20.70 16.03 13.51
C HIS A 154 -20.11 17.44 13.30
N ILE A 155 -19.68 17.82 12.09
CA ILE A 155 -19.18 19.19 11.79
C ILE A 155 -20.17 20.32 12.16
N LEU A 156 -21.49 20.03 12.20
CA LEU A 156 -22.54 20.97 12.61
C LEU A 156 -23.01 20.82 14.06
N ASP A 157 -22.35 20.04 14.91
CA ASP A 157 -22.71 19.89 16.33
C ASP A 157 -22.70 21.22 17.10
N ARG A 158 -21.96 22.21 16.60
CA ARG A 158 -21.93 23.60 17.11
C ARG A 158 -22.54 24.62 16.14
N GLY A 159 -23.37 24.12 15.23
CA GLY A 159 -24.08 24.88 14.20
C GLY A 159 -23.14 25.60 13.23
N PRO A 160 -23.71 26.47 12.37
CA PRO A 160 -22.95 27.30 11.43
C PRO A 160 -21.78 28.09 12.04
N GLU A 161 -21.98 28.65 13.24
CA GLU A 161 -20.99 29.46 13.96
C GLU A 161 -19.82 28.60 14.45
N GLY A 162 -20.10 27.38 14.91
CA GLY A 162 -19.09 26.40 15.29
C GLY A 162 -18.33 25.83 14.10
N LEU A 163 -19.00 25.59 12.97
CA LEU A 163 -18.33 25.20 11.72
C LEU A 163 -17.35 26.28 11.27
N ASP A 164 -17.81 27.53 11.18
CA ASP A 164 -16.97 28.67 10.78
C ASP A 164 -15.73 28.80 11.70
N ALA A 165 -15.92 28.73 13.03
CA ALA A 165 -14.82 28.73 14.00
C ALA A 165 -13.86 27.53 13.84
N THR A 166 -14.40 26.35 13.48
CA THR A 166 -13.58 25.15 13.23
C THR A 166 -12.66 25.35 12.04
N LEU A 167 -13.16 25.93 10.94
CA LEU A 167 -12.35 26.23 9.76
C LEU A 167 -11.26 27.27 10.05
N GLU A 168 -11.57 28.33 10.81
CA GLU A 168 -10.59 29.33 11.25
C GLU A 168 -9.48 28.72 12.12
N VAL A 169 -9.81 27.79 13.01
CA VAL A 169 -8.83 27.08 13.85
C VAL A 169 -7.95 26.14 13.03
N LEU A 170 -8.52 25.35 12.11
CA LEU A 170 -7.76 24.47 11.21
C LEU A 170 -6.78 25.28 10.35
N GLN A 171 -7.26 26.35 9.71
CA GLN A 171 -6.42 27.27 8.93
C GLN A 171 -5.30 27.89 9.78
N SER A 172 -5.59 28.28 11.03
CA SER A 172 -4.61 28.84 11.96
C SER A 172 -3.55 27.83 12.41
N ALA A 173 -3.87 26.53 12.44
CA ALA A 173 -2.94 25.44 12.70
C ALA A 173 -2.09 25.03 11.48
N GLY A 174 -2.31 25.65 10.32
CA GLY A 174 -1.68 25.27 9.05
C GLY A 174 -2.26 24.00 8.43
N ILE A 175 -3.50 23.65 8.77
CA ILE A 175 -4.21 22.49 8.24
C ILE A 175 -5.15 22.96 7.12
N LEU A 176 -5.01 22.36 5.95
CA LEU A 176 -5.92 22.47 4.82
C LEU A 176 -7.15 21.60 5.05
N HIS A 177 -8.33 22.07 4.66
CA HIS A 177 -9.58 21.34 4.84
C HIS A 177 -10.38 21.26 3.53
N HIS A 178 -11.17 20.20 3.39
CA HIS A 178 -12.12 20.04 2.30
C HIS A 178 -13.45 19.44 2.80
N GLY A 179 -14.54 19.71 2.08
CA GLY A 179 -15.88 19.19 2.40
C GLY A 179 -16.85 20.17 3.05
N ALA A 180 -16.33 21.21 3.71
CA ALA A 180 -17.13 22.33 4.18
C ALA A 180 -16.54 23.69 3.76
N VAL A 181 -17.39 24.70 3.66
CA VAL A 181 -17.05 26.11 3.37
C VAL A 181 -17.68 27.02 4.43
N PRO A 182 -17.11 28.20 4.72
CA PRO A 182 -17.68 29.09 5.73
C PRO A 182 -18.98 29.77 5.28
N THR A 183 -19.79 30.26 6.22
CA THR A 183 -21.06 30.99 5.98
C THR A 183 -20.91 32.12 4.95
N SER A 184 -19.77 32.82 4.95
CA SER A 184 -19.43 33.90 4.01
C SER A 184 -19.33 33.45 2.54
N ALA A 185 -19.12 32.16 2.28
CA ALA A 185 -19.06 31.54 0.95
C ALA A 185 -20.40 30.93 0.48
N SER A 186 -21.42 30.89 1.34
CA SER A 186 -22.73 30.23 1.10
C SER A 186 -23.39 30.53 -0.25
N ASN A 187 -23.26 31.76 -0.75
CA ASN A 187 -23.85 32.25 -1.99
C ASN A 187 -22.83 32.45 -3.13
N GLN A 188 -21.61 31.91 -2.98
CA GLN A 188 -20.53 32.03 -3.96
C GLN A 188 -20.32 30.71 -4.72
N PRO A 189 -19.80 30.72 -5.96
CA PRO A 189 -19.29 29.52 -6.60
C PRO A 189 -18.18 28.92 -5.73
N ARG A 190 -18.35 27.66 -5.30
CA ARG A 190 -17.40 26.98 -4.42
C ARG A 190 -16.16 26.53 -5.20
N PRO A 191 -14.99 26.44 -4.55
CA PRO A 191 -13.94 25.55 -5.01
C PRO A 191 -14.51 24.12 -5.12
N THR A 192 -14.48 23.55 -6.32
CA THR A 192 -15.02 22.22 -6.58
C THR A 192 -14.27 21.11 -5.83
N TYR A 193 -12.99 21.34 -5.57
CA TYR A 193 -12.05 20.48 -4.86
C TYR A 193 -10.96 21.35 -4.22
N LEU A 194 -10.20 20.78 -3.28
CA LEU A 194 -8.97 21.36 -2.72
C LEU A 194 -7.76 20.87 -3.52
N PRO A 195 -7.01 21.74 -4.23
CA PRO A 195 -5.73 21.37 -4.82
C PRO A 195 -4.63 21.31 -3.76
N LEU A 196 -3.87 20.22 -3.73
CA LEU A 196 -2.60 20.10 -3.01
C LEU A 196 -1.48 19.73 -3.99
N THR A 197 -0.31 20.36 -3.88
CA THR A 197 0.86 20.01 -4.69
C THR A 197 1.95 19.43 -3.81
N LEU A 198 2.26 18.13 -3.98
CA LEU A 198 3.42 17.48 -3.36
C LEU A 198 4.65 17.66 -4.25
N SER A 199 5.86 17.61 -3.68
CA SER A 199 7.11 17.79 -4.44
C SER A 199 8.30 17.07 -3.82
N ARG A 200 8.96 16.21 -4.61
CA ARG A 200 10.16 15.43 -4.25
C ARG A 200 11.14 15.45 -5.42
N ASP A 201 12.44 15.55 -5.13
CA ASP A 201 13.54 15.46 -6.10
C ASP A 201 13.42 16.38 -7.33
N GLY A 202 12.74 17.52 -7.16
CA GLY A 202 12.50 18.50 -8.22
C GLY A 202 11.33 18.18 -9.15
N VAL A 203 10.58 17.09 -8.92
CA VAL A 203 9.30 16.82 -9.59
C VAL A 203 8.14 17.04 -8.62
N SER A 204 6.99 17.43 -9.18
CA SER A 204 5.78 17.70 -8.41
C SER A 204 4.60 16.89 -8.95
N ILE A 205 3.58 16.68 -8.11
CA ILE A 205 2.26 16.16 -8.48
C ILE A 205 1.18 17.01 -7.81
N THR A 206 0.03 17.17 -8.47
CA THR A 206 -1.14 17.87 -7.93
C THR A 206 -2.27 16.89 -7.68
N ILE A 207 -2.77 16.85 -6.45
CA ILE A 207 -3.87 16.00 -6.00
C ILE A 207 -5.09 16.89 -5.78
N GLY A 208 -6.24 16.49 -6.31
CA GLY A 208 -7.54 17.13 -6.08
C GLY A 208 -8.31 16.38 -4.99
N PHE A 209 -8.48 17.01 -3.83
CA PHE A 209 -9.21 16.46 -2.69
C PHE A 209 -10.67 16.90 -2.68
N LEU A 210 -11.60 15.95 -2.57
CA LEU A 210 -13.02 16.18 -2.36
C LEU A 210 -13.50 15.45 -1.10
N SER A 211 -14.48 16.02 -0.41
CA SER A 211 -15.14 15.39 0.75
C SER A 211 -16.65 15.54 0.64
N PHE A 212 -17.36 14.48 0.98
CA PHE A 212 -18.82 14.45 1.02
C PHE A 212 -19.35 13.61 2.19
N THR A 213 -20.45 14.05 2.80
CA THR A 213 -21.15 13.33 3.89
C THR A 213 -22.50 12.78 3.46
N TRP A 214 -22.96 11.71 4.09
CA TRP A 214 -24.35 11.28 3.99
C TRP A 214 -25.33 12.31 4.58
N GLY A 215 -24.93 13.10 5.57
CA GLY A 215 -25.81 14.01 6.29
C GLY A 215 -25.14 14.72 7.47
N THR A 216 -25.95 15.32 8.33
CA THR A 216 -25.52 16.26 9.40
C THR A 216 -26.24 16.00 10.73
N ASN A 217 -26.51 14.72 11.05
CA ASN A 217 -27.29 14.30 12.23
C ASN A 217 -28.69 14.96 12.36
N GLY A 218 -29.27 15.42 11.24
CA GLY A 218 -30.52 16.18 11.21
C GLY A 218 -30.40 17.64 11.65
N ILE A 219 -29.20 18.12 11.99
CA ILE A 219 -28.92 19.51 12.30
C ILE A 219 -29.06 20.34 11.01
N PRO A 220 -29.88 21.41 10.98
CA PRO A 220 -30.09 22.21 9.78
C PRO A 220 -28.82 22.95 9.34
N ASP A 221 -28.56 22.90 8.03
CA ASP A 221 -27.53 23.69 7.36
C ASP A 221 -28.19 24.82 6.53
N PRO A 222 -28.51 25.97 7.13
CA PRO A 222 -29.22 27.06 6.45
C PRO A 222 -28.36 27.81 5.42
N TYR A 223 -27.06 27.56 5.40
CA TYR A 223 -26.09 28.20 4.53
C TYR A 223 -25.47 27.22 3.51
N ALA A 224 -25.90 25.95 3.57
CA ALA A 224 -25.36 24.80 2.84
C ALA A 224 -23.85 24.61 3.02
N GLN A 225 -23.26 25.02 4.15
CA GLN A 225 -21.81 24.97 4.43
C GLN A 225 -21.18 23.60 4.12
N VAL A 226 -21.89 22.49 4.35
CA VAL A 226 -21.38 21.12 4.18
C VAL A 226 -21.72 20.55 2.79
N ASN A 227 -20.85 19.71 2.23
CA ASN A 227 -21.06 19.02 0.95
C ASN A 227 -21.80 17.66 1.14
N PRO A 228 -23.05 17.51 0.67
CA PRO A 228 -23.77 16.23 0.73
C PRO A 228 -23.42 15.27 -0.43
N LEU A 229 -23.30 13.98 -0.12
CA LEU A 229 -23.01 12.89 -1.06
C LEU A 229 -24.26 12.41 -1.81
N TRP A 230 -25.33 12.16 -1.07
CA TRP A 230 -26.55 11.50 -1.56
C TRP A 230 -27.70 12.48 -1.77
N GLN A 231 -28.69 12.11 -2.59
CA GLN A 231 -29.86 12.94 -2.89
C GLN A 231 -30.67 13.33 -1.66
N SER A 232 -30.78 12.44 -0.67
CA SER A 232 -31.33 12.70 0.66
C SER A 232 -30.21 12.77 1.69
N ASN A 233 -30.41 13.60 2.73
CA ASN A 233 -29.54 13.66 3.91
C ASN A 233 -30.12 12.85 5.09
N GLU A 234 -31.18 12.07 4.85
CA GLU A 234 -31.84 11.23 5.85
C GLU A 234 -31.20 9.84 5.93
N TYR A 235 -30.72 9.46 7.11
CA TYR A 235 -30.02 8.19 7.36
C TYR A 235 -30.94 7.00 7.04
N GLY A 236 -30.46 6.03 6.26
CA GLY A 236 -31.26 4.91 5.76
C GLY A 236 -32.20 5.23 4.60
N GLN A 237 -32.24 6.47 4.11
CA GLN A 237 -33.06 6.90 2.96
C GLN A 237 -32.25 7.73 1.95
N GLN A 238 -30.94 7.49 1.87
CA GLN A 238 -29.92 8.23 1.12
C GLN A 238 -30.31 8.49 -0.34
N GLY A 239 -30.82 7.47 -1.03
CA GLY A 239 -31.09 7.51 -2.48
C GLY A 239 -29.80 7.37 -3.30
N ALA A 240 -29.82 7.83 -4.56
CA ALA A 240 -28.63 7.79 -5.42
C ALA A 240 -27.65 8.92 -5.09
N ILE A 241 -26.42 8.82 -5.61
CA ILE A 241 -25.42 9.89 -5.50
C ILE A 241 -25.92 11.17 -6.20
N ARG A 242 -25.47 12.34 -5.74
CA ARG A 242 -25.78 13.60 -6.44
C ARG A 242 -24.94 13.71 -7.71
N GLN A 243 -25.57 14.12 -8.82
CA GLN A 243 -24.84 14.40 -10.06
C GLN A 243 -23.72 15.43 -9.85
N SER A 244 -23.92 16.42 -8.96
CA SER A 244 -22.91 17.40 -8.59
C SER A 244 -21.64 16.81 -7.96
N VAL A 245 -21.70 15.63 -7.34
CA VAL A 245 -20.51 14.90 -6.85
C VAL A 245 -19.72 14.35 -8.02
N LEU A 246 -20.41 13.70 -8.97
CA LEU A 246 -19.81 13.13 -10.17
C LEU A 246 -19.21 14.23 -11.07
N ASP A 247 -19.93 15.34 -11.26
CA ASP A 247 -19.47 16.51 -12.00
C ASP A 247 -18.23 17.14 -11.35
N ALA A 248 -18.17 17.17 -10.02
CA ALA A 248 -17.04 17.71 -9.26
C ALA A 248 -15.78 16.84 -9.36
N ILE A 249 -15.94 15.52 -9.21
CA ILE A 249 -14.86 14.54 -9.41
C ILE A 249 -14.35 14.59 -10.85
N ALA A 250 -15.27 14.65 -11.83
CA ALA A 250 -14.92 14.78 -13.23
C ALA A 250 -14.25 16.12 -13.57
N GLN A 251 -14.51 17.19 -12.80
CA GLN A 251 -13.75 18.44 -12.91
C GLN A 251 -12.33 18.29 -12.37
N ALA A 252 -12.17 17.81 -11.13
CA ALA A 252 -10.85 17.59 -10.54
C ALA A 252 -9.96 16.74 -11.47
N ARG A 253 -10.49 15.65 -12.04
CA ARG A 253 -9.77 14.74 -12.95
C ARG A 253 -9.30 15.38 -14.28
N ARG A 254 -9.75 16.59 -14.61
CA ARG A 254 -9.26 17.40 -15.75
C ARG A 254 -8.23 18.45 -15.36
N GLU A 255 -8.11 18.74 -14.07
CA GLU A 255 -7.44 19.93 -13.52
C GLU A 255 -6.36 19.55 -12.47
N THR A 256 -6.23 18.25 -12.12
CA THR A 256 -5.19 17.67 -11.26
C THR A 256 -4.65 16.34 -11.83
N ASP A 257 -3.49 15.89 -11.34
CA ASP A 257 -2.85 14.63 -11.78
C ASP A 257 -3.56 13.39 -11.19
N LEU A 258 -4.08 13.53 -9.97
CA LEU A 258 -4.84 12.53 -9.22
C LEU A 258 -6.06 13.15 -8.53
N VAL A 259 -7.08 12.33 -8.25
CA VAL A 259 -8.27 12.72 -7.47
C VAL A 259 -8.48 11.80 -6.28
N VAL A 260 -8.52 12.38 -5.08
CA VAL A 260 -8.87 11.74 -3.81
C VAL A 260 -10.29 12.15 -3.41
N VAL A 261 -11.15 11.18 -3.10
CA VAL A 261 -12.50 11.43 -2.61
C VAL A 261 -12.68 10.79 -1.24
N ALA A 262 -12.84 11.61 -0.21
CA ALA A 262 -13.27 11.15 1.11
C ALA A 262 -14.81 11.07 1.16
N ALA A 263 -15.34 9.95 1.64
CA ALA A 263 -16.75 9.65 1.70
C ALA A 263 -17.16 9.22 3.12
N HIS A 264 -17.85 10.10 3.83
CA HIS A 264 -18.42 9.83 5.15
C HIS A 264 -19.80 9.18 4.95
N TRP A 265 -19.84 7.85 4.95
CA TRP A 265 -20.91 7.04 4.33
C TRP A 265 -21.14 5.67 4.98
N GLY A 266 -22.06 4.88 4.41
CA GLY A 266 -22.40 3.56 4.92
C GLY A 266 -23.24 3.63 6.20
N TYR A 267 -23.14 2.58 7.01
CA TYR A 267 -23.80 2.47 8.30
C TYR A 267 -22.79 2.13 9.40
N GLU A 268 -22.99 2.73 10.57
CA GLU A 268 -22.22 2.46 11.78
C GLU A 268 -22.20 0.97 12.15
N TYR A 269 -21.04 0.51 12.63
CA TYR A 269 -20.74 -0.82 13.15
C TYR A 269 -20.91 -1.98 12.14
N GLN A 270 -20.84 -1.70 10.84
CA GLN A 270 -20.85 -2.71 9.78
C GLN A 270 -19.43 -2.98 9.23
N PHE A 271 -18.92 -4.20 9.44
CA PHE A 271 -17.62 -4.66 8.93
C PHE A 271 -17.61 -5.00 7.43
N ALA A 272 -18.77 -5.09 6.79
CA ALA A 272 -18.92 -5.21 5.34
C ALA A 272 -19.53 -3.92 4.79
N PRO A 273 -19.12 -3.47 3.58
CA PRO A 273 -19.69 -2.28 2.97
C PRO A 273 -21.14 -2.55 2.54
N ASP A 274 -22.01 -1.58 2.75
CA ASP A 274 -23.39 -1.67 2.28
C ASP A 274 -23.47 -1.48 0.74
N PRO A 275 -24.54 -1.96 0.07
CA PRO A 275 -24.68 -1.81 -1.38
C PRO A 275 -24.54 -0.36 -1.88
N SER A 276 -24.96 0.64 -1.10
CA SER A 276 -24.83 2.04 -1.46
C SER A 276 -23.36 2.50 -1.51
N GLN A 277 -22.51 2.04 -0.59
CA GLN A 277 -21.06 2.29 -0.62
C GLN A 277 -20.43 1.69 -1.88
N VAL A 278 -20.77 0.43 -2.24
CA VAL A 278 -20.23 -0.26 -3.41
C VAL A 278 -20.67 0.40 -4.72
N GLU A 279 -21.97 0.70 -4.87
CA GLU A 279 -22.51 1.37 -6.06
C GLU A 279 -22.01 2.83 -6.17
N GLY A 280 -21.88 3.54 -5.05
CA GLY A 280 -21.30 4.88 -4.97
C GLY A 280 -19.82 4.90 -5.32
N ALA A 281 -19.02 3.94 -4.82
CA ALA A 281 -17.61 3.79 -5.17
C ALA A 281 -17.43 3.58 -6.67
N ALA A 282 -18.24 2.71 -7.29
CA ALA A 282 -18.21 2.49 -8.73
C ALA A 282 -18.57 3.74 -9.54
N GLN A 283 -19.55 4.53 -9.09
CA GLN A 283 -19.96 5.78 -9.75
C GLN A 283 -18.87 6.87 -9.62
N MET A 284 -18.25 7.02 -8.44
CA MET A 284 -17.16 7.98 -8.21
C MET A 284 -15.87 7.58 -8.94
N ALA A 285 -15.52 6.29 -8.93
CA ALA A 285 -14.45 5.73 -9.75
C ALA A 285 -14.68 6.07 -11.23
N ALA A 286 -15.87 5.79 -11.76
CA ALA A 286 -16.20 6.06 -13.17
C ALA A 286 -16.15 7.57 -13.52
N ALA A 287 -16.58 8.45 -12.62
CA ALA A 287 -16.52 9.90 -12.81
C ALA A 287 -15.09 10.46 -12.87
N GLY A 288 -14.12 9.83 -12.19
CA GLY A 288 -12.72 10.25 -12.23
C GLY A 288 -11.92 10.07 -10.95
N ALA A 289 -12.47 9.48 -9.87
CA ALA A 289 -11.71 9.24 -8.65
C ALA A 289 -10.60 8.21 -8.88
N ASP A 290 -9.43 8.43 -8.29
CA ASP A 290 -8.30 7.50 -8.34
C ASP A 290 -8.06 6.85 -6.97
N ILE A 291 -8.42 7.56 -5.90
CA ILE A 291 -8.43 7.08 -4.51
C ILE A 291 -9.78 7.44 -3.87
N ILE A 292 -10.40 6.50 -3.16
CA ILE A 292 -11.62 6.70 -2.37
C ILE A 292 -11.35 6.28 -0.92
N LEU A 293 -11.55 7.21 0.02
CA LEU A 293 -11.31 7.04 1.45
C LEU A 293 -12.64 7.05 2.21
N GLY A 294 -13.12 5.89 2.64
CA GLY A 294 -14.33 5.78 3.43
C GLY A 294 -14.11 6.06 4.92
N ALA A 295 -15.19 6.48 5.58
CA ALA A 295 -15.27 6.82 7.00
C ALA A 295 -16.64 6.40 7.58
N GLN A 296 -17.06 6.92 8.75
CA GLN A 296 -18.41 6.78 9.36
C GLN A 296 -18.81 5.39 9.86
N SER A 297 -18.38 4.27 9.27
CA SER A 297 -18.80 2.95 9.78
C SER A 297 -18.23 2.66 11.18
N HIS A 298 -17.21 3.39 11.64
CA HIS A 298 -16.51 3.19 12.91
C HIS A 298 -15.94 1.77 13.15
N THR A 299 -15.84 0.98 12.08
CA THR A 299 -15.28 -0.39 12.02
C THR A 299 -14.55 -0.56 10.70
N LEU A 300 -13.40 -1.23 10.71
CA LEU A 300 -12.59 -1.40 9.51
C LEU A 300 -13.39 -2.19 8.46
N GLN A 301 -13.45 -1.68 7.23
CA GLN A 301 -14.07 -2.35 6.09
C GLN A 301 -13.02 -2.63 5.01
N PRO A 302 -13.29 -3.53 4.05
CA PRO A 302 -12.27 -3.97 3.11
C PRO A 302 -11.69 -2.88 2.21
N VAL A 303 -10.46 -3.14 1.75
CA VAL A 303 -9.88 -2.49 0.59
C VAL A 303 -10.33 -3.19 -0.69
N ASP A 304 -10.48 -2.44 -1.78
CA ASP A 304 -10.74 -2.97 -3.13
C ASP A 304 -10.08 -2.07 -4.18
N VAL A 305 -9.94 -2.58 -5.40
CA VAL A 305 -9.53 -1.75 -6.54
C VAL A 305 -10.53 -1.96 -7.67
N LEU A 306 -11.19 -0.88 -8.06
CA LEU A 306 -12.17 -0.87 -9.14
C LEU A 306 -11.48 -0.60 -10.48
N ASP A 307 -11.91 -1.28 -11.54
CA ASP A 307 -11.43 -1.05 -12.90
C ASP A 307 -12.52 -0.36 -13.73
N THR A 308 -12.25 0.87 -14.20
CA THR A 308 -13.07 1.55 -15.20
C THR A 308 -12.28 1.71 -16.49
N GLY A 309 -12.36 0.69 -17.37
CA GLY A 309 -11.80 0.75 -18.72
C GLY A 309 -10.27 0.80 -18.76
N GLY A 310 -9.61 0.12 -17.81
CA GLY A 310 -8.16 0.08 -17.62
C GLY A 310 -7.64 1.09 -16.59
N ARG A 311 -8.43 2.11 -16.21
CA ARG A 311 -8.08 2.97 -15.07
C ARG A 311 -8.46 2.27 -13.77
N LYS A 312 -7.49 2.16 -12.85
CA LYS A 312 -7.68 1.62 -11.51
C LYS A 312 -8.04 2.71 -10.53
N THR A 313 -8.97 2.43 -9.62
CA THR A 313 -9.35 3.30 -8.50
C THR A 313 -9.20 2.51 -7.21
N LEU A 314 -8.30 2.93 -6.33
CA LEU A 314 -8.12 2.33 -5.00
C LEU A 314 -9.24 2.79 -4.07
N VAL A 315 -9.89 1.85 -3.38
CA VAL A 315 -10.99 2.11 -2.47
C VAL A 315 -10.70 1.46 -1.13
N ILE A 316 -10.80 2.19 -0.03
CA ILE A 316 -10.96 1.60 1.30
C ILE A 316 -12.34 2.01 1.80
N TYR A 317 -13.24 1.04 1.98
CA TYR A 317 -14.65 1.36 2.22
C TYR A 317 -14.90 2.02 3.59
N SER A 318 -14.02 1.79 4.55
CA SER A 318 -13.92 2.55 5.80
C SER A 318 -12.55 2.38 6.46
N LEU A 319 -11.94 3.48 6.89
CA LEU A 319 -10.71 3.54 7.68
C LEU A 319 -10.92 3.29 9.19
N ALA A 320 -12.16 3.09 9.64
CA ALA A 320 -12.52 2.97 11.07
C ALA A 320 -12.15 4.22 11.91
N ASN A 321 -11.95 4.03 13.22
CA ASN A 321 -11.64 5.11 14.16
C ASN A 321 -10.13 5.32 14.30
N PHE A 322 -9.64 6.56 14.14
CA PHE A 322 -8.26 6.92 14.47
C PHE A 322 -8.13 7.45 15.91
N ILE A 323 -9.09 8.25 16.37
CA ILE A 323 -9.15 8.82 17.72
C ILE A 323 -10.61 8.76 18.19
N ALA A 324 -11.00 7.73 18.95
CA ALA A 324 -12.37 7.56 19.48
C ALA A 324 -12.40 6.67 20.75
N ASP A 325 -13.42 6.85 21.58
CA ASP A 325 -13.73 5.96 22.72
C ASP A 325 -15.23 5.60 22.64
N GLN A 326 -15.53 4.46 22.01
CA GLN A 326 -16.90 4.00 21.72
C GLN A 326 -17.21 2.64 22.36
N ALA A 327 -16.47 2.25 23.40
CA ALA A 327 -16.56 0.93 24.05
C ALA A 327 -17.95 0.61 24.64
N ALA A 328 -18.82 1.61 24.80
CA ALA A 328 -20.21 1.44 25.24
C ALA A 328 -21.20 1.05 24.12
N PHE A 329 -20.86 1.27 22.86
CA PHE A 329 -21.74 1.04 21.70
C PHE A 329 -21.26 -0.11 20.80
N GLN A 330 -19.97 -0.39 20.81
CA GLN A 330 -19.34 -1.33 19.90
C GLN A 330 -19.46 -2.80 20.36
N ALA A 331 -19.67 -3.69 19.40
CA ALA A 331 -19.59 -5.14 19.61
C ALA A 331 -18.25 -5.69 19.10
N THR A 332 -17.53 -6.41 19.98
CA THR A 332 -16.21 -7.05 19.75
C THR A 332 -15.00 -6.11 19.63
N SER A 333 -13.81 -6.66 19.90
CA SER A 333 -12.51 -5.99 19.93
C SER A 333 -12.01 -5.44 18.58
N PHE A 334 -12.61 -5.85 17.46
CA PHE A 334 -12.27 -5.38 16.12
C PHE A 334 -12.70 -3.93 15.85
N SER A 335 -13.35 -3.28 16.80
CA SER A 335 -13.94 -1.94 16.72
C SER A 335 -13.06 -0.85 17.34
N ASP A 336 -12.14 -1.23 18.25
CA ASP A 336 -10.96 -0.45 18.65
C ASP A 336 -9.84 -0.50 17.58
N THR A 337 -10.03 -1.23 16.47
CA THR A 337 -9.01 -1.53 15.45
C THR A 337 -9.18 -0.68 14.19
N SER A 338 -8.07 -0.15 13.68
CA SER A 338 -7.96 0.71 12.49
C SER A 338 -6.60 0.51 11.81
N VAL A 339 -6.29 1.32 10.81
CA VAL A 339 -4.98 1.38 10.13
C VAL A 339 -4.55 2.83 9.92
N ILE A 340 -3.24 3.08 9.92
CA ILE A 340 -2.68 4.14 9.08
C ILE A 340 -2.50 3.54 7.69
N PHE A 341 -3.26 4.03 6.71
CA PHE A 341 -3.28 3.51 5.34
C PHE A 341 -2.38 4.37 4.45
N TYR A 342 -1.35 3.77 3.86
CA TYR A 342 -0.37 4.46 3.01
C TYR A 342 -0.69 4.16 1.56
N VAL A 343 -1.08 5.19 0.80
CA VAL A 343 -1.25 5.07 -0.65
C VAL A 343 0.04 5.47 -1.34
N GLY A 344 0.58 4.55 -2.13
CA GLY A 344 1.72 4.80 -2.99
C GLY A 344 1.25 5.50 -4.26
N ILE A 345 1.94 6.57 -4.62
CA ILE A 345 1.75 7.31 -5.86
C ILE A 345 3.08 7.30 -6.59
N ILE A 346 3.05 7.03 -7.90
CA ILE A 346 4.24 7.08 -8.75
C ILE A 346 3.99 8.08 -9.88
N ARG A 347 4.93 9.02 -10.04
CA ARG A 347 5.10 9.80 -11.27
C ARG A 347 6.17 9.12 -12.10
N GLN A 348 5.76 8.53 -13.22
CA GLN A 348 6.64 7.75 -14.06
C GLN A 348 7.50 8.62 -14.99
N ALA A 349 8.59 8.06 -15.51
CA ALA A 349 9.53 8.74 -16.40
C ALA A 349 8.92 9.25 -17.73
N ASP A 350 7.75 8.73 -18.14
CA ASP A 350 6.98 9.25 -19.29
C ASP A 350 6.06 10.44 -18.94
N GLY A 351 6.02 10.81 -17.66
CA GLY A 351 5.22 11.90 -17.11
C GLY A 351 3.88 11.48 -16.50
N GLN A 352 3.41 10.23 -16.69
CA GLN A 352 2.14 9.76 -16.13
C GLN A 352 2.18 9.68 -14.61
N VAL A 353 1.07 10.04 -13.95
CA VAL A 353 0.88 9.93 -12.50
C VAL A 353 -0.25 8.95 -12.22
N ARG A 354 -0.04 8.04 -11.28
CA ARG A 354 -1.01 7.02 -10.88
C ARG A 354 -0.74 6.50 -9.47
N VAL A 355 -1.73 5.83 -8.89
CA VAL A 355 -1.53 4.96 -7.73
C VAL A 355 -0.56 3.82 -8.12
N SER A 356 0.42 3.53 -7.27
CA SER A 356 1.37 2.43 -7.40
C SER A 356 1.01 1.23 -6.53
N GLY A 357 0.32 1.44 -5.41
CA GLY A 357 -0.13 0.41 -4.49
C GLY A 357 -0.60 0.97 -3.16
N TYR A 358 -0.69 0.11 -2.14
CA TYR A 358 -0.83 0.52 -0.75
C TYR A 358 0.07 -0.29 0.19
N ARG A 359 0.24 0.25 1.40
CA ARG A 359 0.73 -0.42 2.61
C ARG A 359 -0.14 0.01 3.79
N TYR A 360 -0.08 -0.71 4.91
CA TYR A 360 -0.86 -0.34 6.09
C TYR A 360 -0.13 -0.65 7.40
N LEU A 361 -0.26 0.23 8.38
CA LEU A 361 0.14 -0.03 9.76
C LEU A 361 -1.13 -0.34 10.57
N PRO A 362 -1.32 -1.58 11.06
CA PRO A 362 -2.41 -1.89 11.99
C PRO A 362 -2.26 -1.06 13.27
N THR A 363 -3.33 -0.39 13.67
CA THR A 363 -3.38 0.39 14.91
C THR A 363 -4.58 -0.01 15.75
N MET A 364 -4.42 0.07 17.08
CA MET A 364 -5.52 -0.12 18.03
C MET A 364 -5.57 1.03 19.03
N MET A 365 -6.77 1.39 19.48
CA MET A 365 -6.93 2.25 20.66
C MET A 365 -6.45 1.50 21.91
N THR A 366 -5.69 2.17 22.77
CA THR A 366 -5.30 1.65 24.09
C THR A 366 -5.73 2.56 25.23
N ASP A 367 -6.10 1.94 26.35
CA ASP A 367 -6.72 2.56 27.53
C ASP A 367 -7.96 3.42 27.20
N HIS A 368 -8.54 3.26 26.01
CA HIS A 368 -9.51 4.17 25.37
C HIS A 368 -9.05 5.65 25.31
N THR A 369 -7.74 5.87 25.13
CA THR A 369 -7.12 7.22 25.12
C THR A 369 -6.41 7.60 23.83
N ARG A 370 -5.67 6.68 23.20
CA ARG A 370 -4.82 6.97 22.02
C ARG A 370 -4.61 5.74 21.13
N PRO A 371 -4.41 5.92 19.81
CA PRO A 371 -3.97 4.86 18.92
C PRO A 371 -2.51 4.50 19.18
N ILE A 372 -2.20 3.21 19.09
CA ILE A 372 -0.83 2.68 19.01
C ILE A 372 -0.71 1.70 17.85
N PRO A 373 0.49 1.47 17.30
CA PRO A 373 0.76 0.34 16.43
C PRO A 373 0.47 -1.00 17.15
N ILE A 374 -0.19 -1.95 16.48
CA ILE A 374 -0.45 -3.29 17.07
C ILE A 374 0.86 -4.10 17.08
N PRO A 375 1.34 -4.59 18.24
CA PRO A 375 2.57 -5.39 18.32
C PRO A 375 2.52 -6.68 17.47
N LEU A 376 3.66 -7.09 16.92
CA LEU A 376 3.81 -8.28 16.05
C LEU A 376 3.49 -9.63 16.71
N GLN A 377 3.17 -9.68 18.01
CA GLN A 377 2.96 -10.92 18.77
C GLN A 377 1.84 -10.73 19.80
N GLY A 378 0.97 -11.72 19.95
CA GLY A 378 -0.05 -11.77 21.01
C GLY A 378 -1.36 -11.04 20.69
N PHE A 379 -1.55 -10.68 19.41
CA PHE A 379 -2.75 -9.98 18.88
C PHE A 379 -3.26 -10.66 17.60
N ASP A 380 -3.10 -11.98 17.53
CA ASP A 380 -3.21 -12.77 16.31
C ASP A 380 -4.60 -12.60 15.66
N ASP A 381 -5.68 -12.65 16.45
CA ASP A 381 -7.06 -12.36 16.00
C ASP A 381 -7.20 -10.97 15.35
N LEU A 382 -6.50 -9.96 15.85
CA LEU A 382 -6.55 -8.59 15.29
C LEU A 382 -5.72 -8.48 14.00
N HIS A 383 -4.55 -9.13 13.94
CA HIS A 383 -3.76 -9.20 12.70
C HIS A 383 -4.54 -9.92 11.61
N ASP A 384 -5.18 -11.05 11.90
CA ASP A 384 -6.00 -11.79 10.94
C ASP A 384 -7.24 -10.97 10.50
N HIS A 385 -7.89 -10.24 11.41
CA HIS A 385 -8.97 -9.32 11.05
C HIS A 385 -8.49 -8.20 10.11
N VAL A 386 -7.39 -7.52 10.44
CA VAL A 386 -6.87 -6.42 9.61
C VAL A 386 -6.36 -6.97 8.27
N ARG A 387 -5.68 -8.11 8.23
CA ARG A 387 -5.27 -8.78 6.99
C ARG A 387 -6.44 -9.20 6.11
N LEU A 388 -7.57 -9.62 6.71
CA LEU A 388 -8.79 -9.92 5.98
C LEU A 388 -9.38 -8.65 5.33
N MET A 389 -9.49 -7.54 6.08
CA MET A 389 -9.97 -6.27 5.53
C MET A 389 -9.00 -5.70 4.49
N MET A 390 -7.70 -5.68 4.78
CA MET A 390 -6.65 -5.20 3.88
C MET A 390 -6.30 -6.20 2.77
N ARG A 391 -7.00 -7.34 2.69
CA ARG A 391 -6.87 -8.41 1.67
C ARG A 391 -5.43 -8.82 1.38
N ASP A 392 -4.67 -8.89 2.46
CA ASP A 392 -3.23 -9.18 2.51
C ASP A 392 -3.02 -10.30 3.53
N PHE A 393 -3.46 -11.50 3.17
CA PHE A 393 -3.59 -12.62 4.11
C PHE A 393 -2.23 -13.10 4.66
N ASP A 394 -1.15 -12.89 3.89
CA ASP A 394 0.23 -13.17 4.28
C ASP A 394 0.93 -11.99 4.99
N GLY A 395 0.33 -10.79 5.00
CA GLY A 395 0.89 -9.58 5.62
C GLY A 395 2.07 -8.95 4.86
N LEU A 396 2.12 -9.08 3.53
CA LEU A 396 3.20 -8.54 2.67
C LEU A 396 3.22 -7.00 2.63
N PHE A 397 2.05 -6.37 2.68
CA PHE A 397 1.87 -4.92 2.61
C PHE A 397 1.86 -4.27 4.02
N GLN A 398 1.79 -5.09 5.07
CA GLN A 398 1.87 -4.67 6.46
C GLN A 398 3.18 -3.87 6.74
N VAL A 399 3.07 -2.85 7.58
CA VAL A 399 4.19 -2.02 8.07
C VAL A 399 4.64 -2.54 9.43
N ASN A 400 5.94 -2.50 9.70
CA ASN A 400 6.49 -2.92 10.98
C ASN A 400 6.07 -1.92 12.09
N PRO A 401 5.46 -2.37 13.21
CA PRO A 401 5.06 -1.49 14.31
C PRO A 401 6.21 -0.98 15.19
N ASP A 402 7.46 -1.43 14.97
CA ASP A 402 8.64 -0.85 15.63
C ASP A 402 9.12 0.42 14.88
N PRO A 403 9.05 1.62 15.47
CA PRO A 403 9.55 2.85 14.84
C PRO A 403 11.09 2.87 14.68
N ALA A 404 11.84 1.97 15.32
CA ALA A 404 13.26 1.78 15.06
C ALA A 404 13.55 0.93 13.79
N ALA A 405 12.52 0.34 13.20
CA ALA A 405 12.56 -0.36 11.91
C ALA A 405 11.85 0.43 10.79
N LEU A 406 11.53 1.70 11.04
CA LEU A 406 11.02 2.66 10.09
C LEU A 406 12.21 3.49 9.56
N ASP A 407 12.41 3.50 8.24
CA ASP A 407 13.35 4.43 7.60
C ASP A 407 12.83 5.89 7.72
N GLU A 408 13.65 6.89 7.36
CA GLU A 408 13.25 8.32 7.42
C GLU A 408 12.00 8.63 6.56
N TYR A 409 11.66 7.74 5.62
CA TYR A 409 10.49 7.82 4.75
C TYR A 409 9.96 6.42 4.42
N LEU A 410 8.64 6.27 4.31
CA LEU A 410 7.95 5.00 4.05
C LEU A 410 7.63 4.85 2.56
N ASP A 411 8.42 4.03 1.87
CA ASP A 411 8.10 3.58 0.53
C ASP A 411 6.97 2.52 0.52
N VAL A 412 6.01 2.72 -0.37
CA VAL A 412 4.97 1.72 -0.71
C VAL A 412 5.48 0.70 -1.72
N CYS A 413 6.35 1.11 -2.66
CA CYS A 413 7.08 0.20 -3.56
C CYS A 413 8.59 0.28 -3.32
N PRO A 414 9.09 -0.22 -2.17
CA PRO A 414 10.48 -0.06 -1.75
C PRO A 414 11.47 -0.70 -2.73
N THR A 415 12.62 -0.06 -2.87
CA THR A 415 13.66 -0.44 -3.84
C THR A 415 14.77 -1.26 -3.16
N LEU A 416 15.03 -2.46 -3.69
CA LEU A 416 16.07 -3.35 -3.16
C LEU A 416 17.46 -2.85 -3.54
N THR A 417 18.36 -2.82 -2.54
CA THR A 417 19.77 -2.48 -2.72
C THR A 417 20.64 -3.66 -2.31
N PHE A 418 21.57 -4.05 -3.18
CA PHE A 418 22.39 -5.25 -3.01
C PHE A 418 23.83 -4.88 -2.63
N ALA A 419 24.35 -5.45 -1.54
CA ALA A 419 25.71 -5.18 -1.10
C ALA A 419 26.80 -5.55 -2.14
N GLY A 420 26.54 -6.56 -2.98
CA GLY A 420 27.41 -6.95 -4.09
C GLY A 420 27.23 -6.11 -5.36
N ALA A 421 26.15 -5.33 -5.47
CA ALA A 421 25.82 -4.50 -6.64
C ALA A 421 25.18 -3.15 -6.23
N PRO A 422 25.91 -2.29 -5.47
CA PRO A 422 25.36 -1.09 -4.83
C PRO A 422 25.00 0.07 -5.78
N HIS A 423 25.07 -0.16 -7.10
CA HIS A 423 24.68 0.77 -8.16
C HIS A 423 23.60 0.18 -9.08
N HIS A 424 23.12 -1.03 -8.78
CA HIS A 424 22.09 -1.74 -9.53
C HIS A 424 20.97 -2.08 -8.55
N HIS A 425 20.06 -1.12 -8.41
CA HIS A 425 18.89 -1.24 -7.56
C HIS A 425 17.77 -1.96 -8.31
N ILE A 426 16.97 -2.76 -7.60
CA ILE A 426 15.79 -3.41 -8.18
C ILE A 426 14.55 -2.74 -7.60
N GLY A 427 13.73 -2.09 -8.44
CA GLY A 427 12.51 -1.40 -8.03
C GLY A 427 11.22 -2.16 -8.37
N GLY A 428 10.13 -1.71 -7.75
CA GLY A 428 8.75 -2.03 -8.12
C GLY A 428 8.38 -3.51 -8.26
N ASP A 429 7.73 -3.87 -9.37
CA ASP A 429 7.22 -5.22 -9.63
C ASP A 429 8.38 -6.25 -9.66
N PHE A 430 9.58 -5.86 -10.11
CA PHE A 430 10.76 -6.71 -9.99
C PHE A 430 11.22 -6.88 -8.54
N ALA A 431 11.13 -5.84 -7.70
CA ALA A 431 11.44 -5.92 -6.28
C ALA A 431 10.49 -6.89 -5.56
N GLN A 432 9.17 -6.80 -5.83
CA GLN A 432 8.17 -7.69 -5.27
C GLN A 432 8.34 -9.14 -5.75
N HIS A 433 8.66 -9.37 -7.03
CA HIS A 433 8.97 -10.72 -7.53
C HIS A 433 10.22 -11.32 -6.87
N VAL A 434 11.29 -10.54 -6.73
CA VAL A 434 12.55 -10.97 -6.12
C VAL A 434 12.35 -11.25 -4.62
N MET A 435 11.65 -10.39 -3.88
CA MET A 435 11.34 -10.60 -2.47
C MET A 435 10.40 -11.76 -2.21
N THR A 436 9.49 -12.09 -3.12
CA THR A 436 8.53 -13.20 -2.93
C THR A 436 8.98 -14.53 -3.54
N LEU A 437 10.24 -14.63 -4.02
CA LEU A 437 10.72 -15.77 -4.82
C LEU A 437 9.74 -16.18 -5.93
N GLY A 438 9.20 -15.19 -6.64
CA GLY A 438 8.19 -15.38 -7.68
C GLY A 438 6.85 -15.98 -7.23
N SER A 439 6.64 -16.28 -5.94
CA SER A 439 5.35 -16.77 -5.43
C SER A 439 4.25 -15.71 -5.52
N GLY A 440 4.63 -14.43 -5.37
CA GLY A 440 3.69 -13.32 -5.34
C GLY A 440 2.81 -13.27 -4.09
N THR A 441 3.13 -14.01 -3.01
CA THR A 441 2.37 -14.01 -1.74
C THR A 441 3.25 -13.76 -0.53
N THR A 442 4.29 -14.58 -0.31
CA THR A 442 5.05 -14.59 0.95
C THR A 442 6.43 -13.96 0.76
N PRO A 443 6.86 -12.99 1.59
CA PRO A 443 8.20 -12.41 1.50
C PRO A 443 9.28 -13.32 2.11
N HIS A 444 10.43 -13.40 1.43
CA HIS A 444 11.61 -14.17 1.82
C HIS A 444 12.79 -13.25 2.22
N PRO A 445 13.77 -13.75 3.00
CA PRO A 445 15.01 -13.02 3.26
C PRO A 445 15.78 -12.74 1.97
N LEU A 446 16.34 -11.53 1.84
CA LEU A 446 17.11 -11.10 0.66
C LEU A 446 18.29 -12.05 0.32
N THR A 447 18.83 -12.77 1.31
CA THR A 447 19.85 -13.81 1.12
C THR A 447 19.36 -15.02 0.33
N GLU A 448 18.09 -15.41 0.48
CA GLU A 448 17.48 -16.47 -0.33
C GLU A 448 17.22 -15.97 -1.75
N ALA A 449 16.71 -14.74 -1.88
CA ALA A 449 16.52 -14.10 -3.18
C ALA A 449 17.84 -13.94 -3.98
N ILE A 450 18.96 -13.63 -3.33
CA ILE A 450 20.29 -13.63 -3.95
C ILE A 450 20.74 -15.05 -4.35
N ALA A 451 20.38 -16.09 -3.59
CA ALA A 451 20.68 -17.47 -3.98
C ALA A 451 19.87 -17.92 -5.22
N VAL A 452 18.62 -17.45 -5.35
CA VAL A 452 17.69 -17.79 -6.44
C VAL A 452 17.91 -16.96 -7.71
N PHE A 453 17.96 -15.63 -7.60
CA PHE A 453 18.09 -14.73 -8.74
C PHE A 453 19.53 -14.25 -8.97
N GLY A 454 20.36 -14.20 -7.92
CA GLY A 454 21.68 -13.56 -7.97
C GLY A 454 21.59 -12.04 -7.96
N HIS A 455 22.74 -11.38 -8.12
CA HIS A 455 22.80 -9.93 -8.21
C HIS A 455 22.27 -9.42 -9.56
N PRO A 456 21.66 -8.21 -9.60
CA PRO A 456 21.33 -7.54 -10.86
C PRO A 456 22.60 -7.15 -11.63
N ILE A 457 22.64 -7.47 -12.92
CA ILE A 457 23.78 -7.20 -13.83
C ILE A 457 23.75 -5.75 -14.36
N GLY A 458 22.58 -5.10 -14.32
CA GLY A 458 22.40 -3.75 -14.81
C GLY A 458 21.01 -3.18 -14.50
N PRO A 459 20.67 -1.98 -15.03
CA PRO A 459 19.35 -1.38 -14.90
C PRO A 459 18.30 -2.13 -15.73
N VAL A 460 17.02 -1.84 -15.50
CA VAL A 460 15.92 -2.35 -16.33
C VAL A 460 16.03 -1.77 -17.76
N GLY A 461 16.04 -2.65 -18.75
CA GLY A 461 16.01 -2.31 -20.19
C GLY A 461 14.63 -2.48 -20.82
N GLN A 462 14.50 -2.11 -22.09
CA GLN A 462 13.35 -2.44 -22.94
C GLN A 462 13.80 -3.39 -24.04
N GLU A 463 13.33 -4.64 -23.99
CA GLU A 463 13.74 -5.70 -24.90
C GLU A 463 12.54 -6.53 -25.36
N ARG A 464 12.75 -7.46 -26.30
CA ARG A 464 11.68 -8.41 -26.66
C ARG A 464 11.38 -9.38 -25.52
N SER A 465 10.11 -9.74 -25.40
CA SER A 465 9.68 -10.89 -24.60
C SER A 465 10.24 -12.20 -25.16
N GLY A 466 10.31 -13.26 -24.35
CA GLY A 466 10.86 -14.56 -24.74
C GLY A 466 10.10 -15.30 -25.85
N ASP A 467 8.86 -14.89 -26.12
CA ASP A 467 8.06 -15.31 -27.29
C ASP A 467 8.36 -14.50 -28.57
N CYS A 468 9.27 -13.52 -28.47
CA CYS A 468 9.68 -12.56 -29.49
C CYS A 468 8.60 -11.58 -29.99
N GLN A 469 7.39 -11.60 -29.45
CA GLN A 469 6.24 -10.90 -30.04
C GLN A 469 6.19 -9.39 -29.71
N ARG A 470 6.48 -9.01 -28.47
CA ARG A 470 6.33 -7.64 -27.95
C ARG A 470 7.62 -7.12 -27.31
N LEU A 471 7.70 -5.81 -27.10
CA LEU A 471 8.68 -5.22 -26.19
C LEU A 471 8.11 -5.17 -24.77
N VAL A 472 8.96 -5.44 -23.78
CA VAL A 472 8.65 -5.44 -22.34
C VAL A 472 9.83 -4.86 -21.55
N PRO A 473 9.59 -4.32 -20.33
CA PRO A 473 10.67 -4.06 -19.39
C PRO A 473 11.35 -5.38 -19.01
N VAL A 474 12.68 -5.40 -19.03
CA VAL A 474 13.49 -6.59 -18.71
C VAL A 474 14.57 -6.25 -17.69
N LEU A 475 14.70 -7.10 -16.66
CA LEU A 475 15.77 -7.06 -15.69
C LEU A 475 16.67 -8.30 -15.84
N TYR A 476 17.97 -8.07 -15.98
CA TYR A 476 18.97 -9.14 -15.94
C TYR A 476 19.57 -9.26 -14.55
N THR A 477 19.53 -10.47 -14.00
CA THR A 477 20.30 -10.90 -12.83
C THR A 477 21.31 -11.98 -13.24
N GLU A 478 22.31 -12.28 -12.41
CA GLU A 478 23.34 -13.30 -12.69
C GLU A 478 22.75 -14.65 -13.14
N ARG A 479 21.55 -14.99 -12.66
CA ARG A 479 20.92 -16.30 -12.81
C ARG A 479 19.69 -16.32 -13.72
N GLN A 480 19.03 -15.17 -13.92
CA GLN A 480 17.78 -15.08 -14.68
C GLN A 480 17.68 -13.80 -15.52
N ARG A 481 16.86 -13.87 -16.56
CA ARG A 481 16.32 -12.73 -17.30
C ARG A 481 14.84 -12.63 -16.97
N LEU A 482 14.44 -11.60 -16.23
CA LEU A 482 13.07 -11.39 -15.78
C LEU A 482 12.36 -10.41 -16.71
N GLU A 483 11.15 -10.76 -17.15
CA GLU A 483 10.28 -9.96 -18.02
C GLU A 483 9.07 -9.46 -17.23
N LEU A 484 8.74 -8.16 -17.33
CA LEU A 484 7.54 -7.58 -16.73
C LEU A 484 6.39 -7.54 -17.74
N HIS A 485 5.30 -8.25 -17.42
CA HIS A 485 4.07 -8.33 -18.19
C HIS A 485 2.93 -7.68 -17.38
N PRO A 486 2.79 -6.34 -17.42
CA PRO A 486 1.98 -5.58 -16.47
C PRO A 486 0.46 -5.77 -16.65
N GLU A 487 0.02 -6.48 -17.70
CA GLU A 487 -1.36 -6.92 -17.88
C GLU A 487 -1.69 -8.25 -17.18
N GLN A 488 -0.68 -9.02 -16.73
CA GLN A 488 -0.88 -10.29 -16.04
C GLN A 488 -1.13 -10.09 -14.54
N PRO A 489 -1.93 -10.96 -13.90
CA PRO A 489 -2.04 -11.02 -12.45
C PRO A 489 -0.76 -11.60 -11.83
N TRP A 490 -0.55 -11.34 -10.54
CA TRP A 490 0.44 -12.10 -9.75
C TRP A 490 0.09 -13.59 -9.70
N PRO A 491 1.08 -14.50 -9.68
CA PRO A 491 2.52 -14.24 -9.75
C PRO A 491 3.05 -13.85 -11.15
N TYR A 492 2.33 -14.20 -12.22
CA TYR A 492 2.75 -14.11 -13.63
C TYR A 492 3.00 -12.70 -14.17
N ARG A 493 2.80 -11.66 -13.35
CA ARG A 493 3.15 -10.26 -13.62
C ARG A 493 4.63 -10.09 -13.94
N VAL A 494 5.51 -10.84 -13.29
CA VAL A 494 6.94 -10.95 -13.64
C VAL A 494 7.26 -12.43 -13.88
N MET A 495 7.91 -12.74 -15.01
CA MET A 495 8.26 -14.10 -15.41
C MET A 495 9.69 -14.19 -15.91
N GLY A 496 10.40 -15.26 -15.56
CA GLY A 496 11.70 -15.53 -16.19
C GLY A 496 11.55 -16.00 -17.65
N THR A 497 12.38 -15.47 -18.55
CA THR A 497 12.61 -16.01 -19.89
C THR A 497 13.11 -17.46 -19.78
N GLN A 498 12.83 -18.31 -20.78
CA GLN A 498 13.33 -19.69 -20.82
C GLN A 498 14.84 -19.80 -21.15
N ILE A 499 15.71 -19.11 -20.41
CA ILE A 499 17.16 -19.12 -20.67
C ILE A 499 17.81 -20.49 -20.42
N GLY A 500 17.24 -21.31 -19.54
CA GLY A 500 17.70 -22.68 -19.31
C GLY A 500 17.48 -23.56 -20.54
N THR A 501 16.32 -23.45 -21.18
CA THR A 501 16.02 -24.03 -22.49
C THR A 501 17.03 -23.61 -23.55
N GLU A 502 17.33 -22.30 -23.69
CA GLU A 502 18.21 -21.83 -24.77
C GLU A 502 19.68 -22.19 -24.56
N VAL A 503 20.20 -22.08 -23.32
CA VAL A 503 21.58 -22.53 -23.01
C VAL A 503 21.71 -24.05 -23.19
N TYR A 504 20.70 -24.82 -22.78
CA TYR A 504 20.69 -26.26 -22.98
C TYR A 504 20.72 -26.65 -24.47
N ARG A 505 19.93 -26.00 -25.33
CA ARG A 505 19.97 -26.23 -26.80
C ARG A 505 21.34 -25.93 -27.40
N GLN A 506 22.01 -24.87 -26.94
CA GLN A 506 23.33 -24.50 -27.45
C GLN A 506 24.42 -25.51 -27.04
N LYS A 507 24.31 -26.06 -25.82
CA LYS A 507 25.28 -27.00 -25.25
C LYS A 507 25.04 -28.46 -25.68
N TYR A 508 23.77 -28.83 -25.90
CA TYR A 508 23.33 -30.18 -26.28
C TYR A 508 22.45 -30.18 -27.56
N PRO A 509 22.94 -29.68 -28.70
CA PRO A 509 22.13 -29.43 -29.91
C PRO A 509 21.58 -30.70 -30.61
N VAL A 510 21.93 -31.89 -30.13
CA VAL A 510 21.39 -33.18 -30.60
C VAL A 510 20.28 -33.74 -29.70
N ASN A 511 20.04 -33.12 -28.54
CA ASN A 511 19.00 -33.53 -27.60
C ASN A 511 17.73 -32.71 -27.87
N GLU A 512 16.59 -33.39 -28.04
CA GLU A 512 15.30 -32.72 -28.14
C GLU A 512 14.91 -32.13 -26.77
N VAL A 513 14.45 -30.88 -26.74
CA VAL A 513 13.96 -30.25 -25.51
C VAL A 513 12.49 -30.61 -25.33
N GLN A 514 12.22 -31.52 -24.40
CA GLN A 514 10.88 -31.85 -23.94
C GLN A 514 10.80 -31.69 -22.42
N ARG A 515 9.63 -31.31 -21.92
CA ARG A 515 9.36 -31.29 -20.48
C ARG A 515 9.41 -32.72 -19.95
N ARG A 516 10.14 -32.91 -18.85
CA ARG A 516 10.09 -34.11 -18.05
C ARG A 516 8.94 -33.99 -17.06
N LEU A 517 8.17 -35.06 -16.96
CA LEU A 517 7.13 -35.27 -15.97
C LEU A 517 7.34 -36.67 -15.38
N ASP A 518 6.81 -36.92 -14.19
CA ASP A 518 6.91 -38.22 -13.54
C ASP A 518 5.90 -39.25 -14.12
N GLY A 519 5.74 -40.40 -13.45
CA GLY A 519 4.80 -41.44 -13.86
C GLY A 519 3.31 -41.06 -13.72
N ASN A 520 2.98 -39.97 -13.03
CA ASN A 520 1.62 -39.44 -12.86
C ASN A 520 1.33 -38.29 -13.83
N GLY A 521 2.37 -37.57 -14.26
CA GLY A 521 2.28 -36.39 -15.12
C GLY A 521 2.65 -35.08 -14.42
N ASP A 522 3.22 -35.14 -13.22
CA ASP A 522 3.62 -33.98 -12.43
C ASP A 522 5.09 -33.59 -12.70
N GLU A 523 5.46 -32.33 -12.50
CA GLU A 523 6.85 -31.83 -12.62
C GLU A 523 7.81 -32.27 -11.50
N ASP A 524 7.29 -32.92 -10.46
CA ASP A 524 8.05 -33.45 -9.32
C ASP A 524 8.50 -34.91 -9.63
N GLY A 525 8.66 -35.76 -8.62
CA GLY A 525 8.94 -37.18 -8.81
C GLY A 525 10.20 -37.42 -9.63
N ASP A 526 10.19 -38.48 -10.45
CA ASP A 526 11.35 -38.87 -11.26
C ASP A 526 11.66 -37.89 -12.43
N ALA A 527 10.88 -36.81 -12.58
CA ALA A 527 11.26 -35.69 -13.43
C ALA A 527 12.48 -34.97 -12.85
N ILE A 528 12.49 -34.68 -11.54
CA ILE A 528 13.62 -34.08 -10.81
C ILE A 528 14.42 -35.20 -10.12
N ALA A 529 15.51 -35.58 -10.78
CA ALA A 529 16.23 -36.82 -10.50
C ALA A 529 17.05 -36.75 -9.19
N ASN A 530 17.61 -35.59 -8.85
CA ASN A 530 18.35 -35.44 -7.60
C ASN A 530 17.42 -35.04 -6.43
N PRO A 531 17.47 -35.73 -5.26
CA PRO A 531 16.67 -35.35 -4.10
C PRO A 531 16.93 -33.94 -3.56
N LEU A 532 18.16 -33.43 -3.65
CA LEU A 532 18.49 -32.07 -3.22
C LEU A 532 17.97 -31.01 -4.20
N PHE A 533 18.02 -31.29 -5.51
CA PHE A 533 17.39 -30.43 -6.51
C PHE A 533 15.87 -30.38 -6.33
N ARG A 534 15.24 -31.52 -6.04
CA ARG A 534 13.80 -31.59 -5.74
C ARG A 534 13.44 -30.76 -4.51
N GLN A 535 14.19 -30.92 -3.42
CA GLN A 535 13.99 -30.11 -2.21
C GLN A 535 14.18 -28.61 -2.48
N PHE A 536 15.21 -28.22 -3.24
CA PHE A 536 15.46 -26.81 -3.61
C PHE A 536 14.33 -26.25 -4.48
N TYR A 537 13.85 -27.01 -5.47
CA TYR A 537 12.75 -26.64 -6.35
C TYR A 537 11.47 -26.38 -5.55
N GLN A 538 11.11 -27.29 -4.65
CA GLN A 538 9.95 -27.19 -3.76
C GLN A 538 10.06 -26.01 -2.77
N THR A 539 11.27 -25.69 -2.30
CA THR A 539 11.50 -24.65 -1.27
C THR A 539 11.54 -23.23 -1.85
N TYR A 540 12.08 -23.06 -3.08
CA TYR A 540 12.51 -21.75 -3.57
C TYR A 540 11.83 -21.27 -4.86
N GLY A 541 10.54 -21.63 -5.06
CA GLY A 541 9.67 -21.02 -6.08
C GLY A 541 9.26 -21.91 -7.28
N GLY A 542 9.71 -23.16 -7.31
CA GLY A 542 9.22 -24.22 -8.19
C GLY A 542 8.99 -23.83 -9.66
N THR A 543 7.85 -24.25 -10.21
CA THR A 543 7.48 -24.11 -11.63
C THR A 543 7.30 -22.65 -12.06
N THR A 544 7.04 -21.74 -11.12
CA THR A 544 6.92 -20.30 -11.40
C THR A 544 8.29 -19.67 -11.66
N VAL A 545 9.29 -19.97 -10.83
CA VAL A 545 10.66 -19.41 -10.95
C VAL A 545 11.54 -20.20 -11.92
N PHE A 546 11.53 -21.53 -11.83
CA PHE A 546 12.47 -22.40 -12.56
C PHE A 546 11.87 -22.96 -13.86
N GLY A 547 10.53 -23.09 -13.92
CA GLY A 547 9.84 -23.79 -15.00
C GLY A 547 10.09 -25.31 -14.96
N TYR A 548 9.54 -26.03 -15.94
CA TYR A 548 9.59 -27.50 -15.95
C TYR A 548 11.02 -28.04 -16.09
N PRO A 549 11.39 -29.18 -15.48
CA PRO A 549 12.64 -29.86 -15.77
C PRO A 549 12.70 -30.32 -17.23
N ILE A 550 13.85 -30.15 -17.89
CA ILE A 550 14.07 -30.48 -19.32
C ILE A 550 15.23 -31.45 -19.56
N SER A 551 16.12 -31.67 -18.58
CA SER A 551 17.14 -32.73 -18.61
C SER A 551 16.98 -33.68 -17.42
N GLY A 552 17.58 -34.88 -17.49
CA GLY A 552 17.91 -35.64 -16.27
C GLY A 552 19.13 -35.02 -15.57
N GLU A 553 19.70 -35.74 -14.60
CA GLU A 553 21.06 -35.42 -14.14
C GLU A 553 22.07 -35.54 -15.30
N LEU A 554 22.97 -34.58 -15.35
CA LEU A 554 24.11 -34.51 -16.26
C LEU A 554 25.37 -34.21 -15.43
N VAL A 555 26.54 -34.52 -15.98
CA VAL A 555 27.83 -34.07 -15.41
C VAL A 555 28.41 -33.01 -16.33
N GLU A 556 28.74 -31.86 -15.78
CA GLU A 556 29.40 -30.76 -16.47
C GLU A 556 30.67 -30.35 -15.73
N THR A 557 31.69 -29.88 -16.45
CA THR A 557 32.84 -29.21 -15.85
C THR A 557 32.48 -27.75 -15.57
N ASP A 558 32.57 -27.31 -14.33
CA ASP A 558 32.47 -25.89 -13.96
C ASP A 558 33.61 -25.09 -14.63
N PRO A 559 33.31 -24.07 -15.47
CA PRO A 559 34.33 -23.27 -16.14
C PRO A 559 35.15 -22.39 -15.19
N GLN A 560 34.73 -22.18 -13.94
CA GLN A 560 35.45 -21.38 -12.94
C GLN A 560 36.44 -22.21 -12.11
N THR A 561 36.02 -23.36 -11.56
CA THR A 561 36.88 -24.22 -10.74
C THR A 561 37.55 -25.37 -11.49
N GLY A 562 37.05 -25.72 -12.68
CA GLY A 562 37.52 -26.88 -13.44
C GLY A 562 37.12 -28.23 -12.86
N GLN A 563 36.21 -28.27 -11.88
CA GLN A 563 35.71 -29.51 -11.27
C GLN A 563 34.49 -30.04 -12.02
N GLU A 564 34.30 -31.36 -12.01
CA GLU A 564 33.05 -31.98 -12.46
C GLU A 564 31.97 -31.78 -11.39
N GLN A 565 30.79 -31.33 -11.81
CA GLN A 565 29.62 -31.16 -10.96
C GLN A 565 28.37 -31.77 -11.60
N THR A 566 27.50 -32.37 -10.79
CA THR A 566 26.18 -32.83 -11.23
C THR A 566 25.28 -31.62 -11.43
N VAL A 567 24.60 -31.56 -12.57
CA VAL A 567 23.66 -30.50 -12.92
C VAL A 567 22.33 -31.06 -13.43
N GLN A 568 21.26 -30.26 -13.35
CA GLN A 568 19.99 -30.55 -14.03
C GLN A 568 19.40 -29.25 -14.61
N TYR A 569 18.94 -29.28 -15.86
CA TYR A 569 18.33 -28.15 -16.54
C TYR A 569 16.79 -28.16 -16.40
N PHE A 570 16.26 -26.95 -16.27
CA PHE A 570 14.86 -26.58 -16.24
C PHE A 570 14.63 -25.48 -17.31
N GLU A 571 13.39 -25.17 -17.67
CA GLU A 571 13.10 -24.17 -18.71
C GLU A 571 13.80 -22.82 -18.48
N ARG A 572 13.88 -22.34 -17.22
CA ARG A 572 14.44 -21.02 -16.84
C ARG A 572 15.75 -21.10 -16.05
N ALA A 573 16.24 -22.30 -15.74
CA ALA A 573 17.29 -22.50 -14.74
C ALA A 573 18.18 -23.72 -15.01
N ARG A 574 19.37 -23.73 -14.43
CA ARG A 574 20.23 -24.91 -14.26
C ARG A 574 20.56 -25.04 -12.79
N PHE A 575 20.30 -26.19 -12.20
CA PHE A 575 20.65 -26.51 -10.81
C PHE A 575 22.00 -27.22 -10.81
N GLU A 576 22.83 -26.98 -9.80
CA GLU A 576 24.22 -27.43 -9.70
C GLU A 576 24.51 -27.91 -8.27
N LEU A 577 25.04 -29.13 -8.10
CA LEU A 577 25.49 -29.61 -6.79
C LEU A 577 26.85 -29.02 -6.44
N VAL A 578 26.96 -28.37 -5.28
CA VAL A 578 28.20 -27.74 -4.82
C VAL A 578 29.22 -28.83 -4.41
N PRO A 579 30.36 -28.99 -5.11
CA PRO A 579 31.30 -30.06 -4.84
C PRO A 579 31.80 -30.08 -3.40
N GLY A 580 31.78 -31.27 -2.78
CA GLY A 580 32.18 -31.49 -1.38
C GLY A 580 31.26 -30.90 -0.31
N GLN A 581 30.30 -30.03 -0.65
CA GLN A 581 29.28 -29.51 0.28
C GLN A 581 27.94 -30.24 0.14
N SER A 582 27.55 -30.63 -1.07
CA SER A 582 26.32 -31.40 -1.33
C SER A 582 26.18 -32.67 -0.47
N GLU A 583 27.30 -33.33 -0.15
CA GLU A 583 27.38 -34.52 0.70
C GLU A 583 27.21 -34.23 2.21
N GLN A 584 27.42 -32.99 2.66
CA GLN A 584 27.37 -32.60 4.07
C GLN A 584 25.90 -32.39 4.50
N ALA A 585 25.33 -33.37 5.21
CA ALA A 585 23.92 -33.35 5.61
C ALA A 585 23.56 -32.24 6.62
N ASP A 586 24.54 -31.70 7.32
CA ASP A 586 24.43 -30.58 8.27
C ASP A 586 24.45 -29.19 7.59
N LYS A 587 24.75 -29.13 6.28
CA LYS A 587 24.79 -27.87 5.54
C LYS A 587 23.39 -27.37 5.14
N PRO A 588 23.14 -26.04 5.19
CA PRO A 588 21.94 -25.42 4.60
C PRO A 588 21.76 -25.80 3.13
N LEU A 589 20.52 -25.85 2.67
CA LEU A 589 20.21 -26.27 1.29
C LEU A 589 20.88 -25.37 0.22
N LEU A 590 20.97 -24.07 0.50
CA LEU A 590 21.66 -23.06 -0.34
C LEU A 590 23.20 -23.21 -0.39
N ASP A 591 23.81 -23.90 0.60
CA ASP A 591 25.23 -24.25 0.57
C ASP A 591 25.50 -25.50 -0.29
N ARG A 592 24.47 -26.31 -0.53
CA ARG A 592 24.53 -27.66 -1.13
C ARG A 592 24.08 -27.69 -2.59
N VAL A 593 23.08 -26.88 -2.93
CA VAL A 593 22.56 -26.67 -4.28
C VAL A 593 22.71 -25.20 -4.62
N ARG A 594 23.24 -24.92 -5.81
CA ARG A 594 23.26 -23.60 -6.42
C ARG A 594 22.55 -23.65 -7.76
N LEU A 595 22.33 -22.47 -8.32
CA LEU A 595 21.95 -22.31 -9.71
C LEU A 595 23.20 -21.99 -10.56
N GLY A 596 23.11 -22.22 -11.86
CA GLY A 596 24.07 -21.69 -12.82
C GLY A 596 23.97 -20.17 -12.98
N LEU A 597 25.02 -19.56 -13.50
CA LEU A 597 25.08 -18.13 -13.83
C LEU A 597 24.60 -17.91 -15.28
N LEU A 598 23.42 -18.43 -15.61
CA LEU A 598 22.97 -18.63 -16.99
C LEU A 598 22.88 -17.35 -17.82
N SER A 599 22.71 -16.18 -17.21
CA SER A 599 22.72 -14.90 -17.92
C SER A 599 24.08 -14.57 -18.55
N HIS A 600 25.17 -15.23 -18.13
CA HIS A 600 26.49 -15.13 -18.75
C HIS A 600 26.73 -16.18 -19.85
N GLU A 601 25.92 -17.24 -19.92
CA GLU A 601 25.93 -18.26 -20.98
C GLU A 601 24.88 -17.97 -22.08
N TYR A 602 23.87 -17.14 -21.78
CA TYR A 602 22.78 -16.80 -22.69
C TYR A 602 23.21 -15.85 -23.80
N ALA A 603 23.13 -16.32 -25.06
CA ALA A 603 23.53 -15.58 -26.27
C ALA A 603 22.68 -14.33 -26.63
N GLY A 604 21.76 -13.90 -25.75
CA GLY A 604 20.94 -12.70 -25.94
C GLY A 604 19.64 -12.92 -26.72
N ILE A 605 18.69 -12.00 -26.53
CA ILE A 605 17.34 -12.10 -27.09
C ILE A 605 17.33 -11.99 -28.63
N GLU A 606 18.29 -11.29 -29.23
CA GLU A 606 18.43 -11.22 -30.69
C GLU A 606 18.69 -12.60 -31.31
N ALA A 607 19.59 -13.39 -30.70
CA ALA A 607 19.91 -14.74 -31.14
C ALA A 607 18.72 -15.69 -30.98
N GLN A 608 18.03 -15.65 -29.83
CA GLN A 608 16.81 -16.43 -29.59
C GLN A 608 15.71 -16.10 -30.59
N CYS A 609 15.54 -14.82 -30.93
CA CYS A 609 14.51 -14.36 -31.87
C CYS A 609 14.91 -14.44 -33.36
N GLY A 610 16.08 -14.99 -33.68
CA GLY A 610 16.59 -15.07 -35.06
C GLY A 610 16.79 -13.70 -35.73
N LEU A 611 16.96 -12.65 -34.93
CA LEU A 611 17.16 -11.29 -35.41
C LEU A 611 18.61 -11.12 -35.83
N VAL A 612 18.82 -10.78 -37.11
CA VAL A 612 20.15 -10.44 -37.60
C VAL A 612 20.56 -9.10 -37.02
N SER A 613 21.59 -9.11 -36.17
CA SER A 613 22.26 -7.90 -35.71
C SER A 613 22.87 -7.17 -36.91
N GLY A 614 22.18 -6.13 -37.37
CA GLY A 614 22.76 -5.16 -38.29
C GLY A 614 23.96 -4.48 -37.63
N PRO A 615 24.98 -4.04 -38.40
CA PRO A 615 26.02 -3.19 -37.83
C PRO A 615 25.36 -1.94 -37.20
N PRO A 616 25.88 -1.44 -36.06
CA PRO A 616 25.28 -0.31 -35.37
C PRO A 616 25.13 0.86 -36.35
N THR A 617 23.92 1.39 -36.46
CA THR A 617 23.68 2.56 -37.31
C THR A 617 24.19 3.79 -36.57
N ASP A 618 25.21 4.43 -37.14
CA ASP A 618 25.81 5.66 -36.59
C ASP A 618 24.79 6.82 -36.59
N GLY A 619 23.99 6.89 -35.53
CA GLY A 619 23.05 7.97 -35.23
C GLY A 619 23.73 9.28 -34.81
N SER A 620 24.85 9.65 -35.44
CA SER A 620 25.70 10.78 -35.04
C SER A 620 25.56 12.01 -35.98
N GLY A 621 24.42 12.69 -35.89
CA GLY A 621 24.29 14.06 -36.39
C GLY A 621 25.01 15.07 -35.49
N GLY A 622 26.36 15.06 -35.43
CA GLY A 622 27.07 15.80 -34.37
C GLY A 622 28.59 16.05 -34.50
N ALA A 623 29.17 15.94 -35.70
CA ALA A 623 30.49 16.47 -36.11
C ALA A 623 31.63 16.63 -35.06
N ALA A 624 32.56 15.67 -35.03
CA ALA A 624 33.99 15.92 -34.78
C ALA A 624 34.85 14.91 -35.56
N SER A 625 36.03 15.32 -36.03
CA SER A 625 36.97 14.47 -36.80
C SER A 625 38.41 14.96 -36.59
N PRO A 626 39.45 14.27 -37.08
CA PRO A 626 39.92 13.02 -36.48
C PRO A 626 41.44 13.00 -36.26
N HIS A 627 41.96 12.13 -35.39
CA HIS A 627 43.33 11.57 -35.42
C HIS A 627 43.48 10.57 -34.26
N SER A 628 44.10 9.40 -34.32
CA SER A 628 44.49 8.44 -35.36
C SER A 628 45.43 7.43 -34.66
N THR A 629 45.14 6.13 -34.75
CA THR A 629 46.10 5.01 -34.59
C THR A 629 47.03 4.93 -33.37
N ALA A 630 46.92 3.84 -32.60
CA ALA A 630 47.92 2.75 -32.65
C ALA A 630 47.38 1.47 -31.99
N ALA A 631 47.80 0.30 -32.47
CA ALA A 631 47.60 -0.98 -31.80
C ALA A 631 48.73 -1.25 -30.79
N GLY A 632 48.47 -2.12 -29.81
CA GLY A 632 49.33 -2.29 -28.63
C GLY A 632 50.64 -3.06 -28.84
N ILE A 633 51.43 -3.10 -27.77
CA ILE A 633 52.64 -3.93 -27.61
C ILE A 633 52.58 -4.61 -26.23
N PHE A 634 52.74 -5.94 -26.21
CA PHE A 634 53.10 -6.67 -24.99
C PHE A 634 54.58 -6.42 -24.69
N GLN A 635 54.92 -5.99 -23.47
CA GLN A 635 56.29 -6.11 -22.96
C GLN A 635 56.35 -6.45 -21.48
N ARG A 636 57.44 -7.12 -21.09
CA ARG A 636 57.59 -7.84 -19.82
C ARG A 636 57.91 -6.89 -18.67
N LEU A 637 57.45 -7.25 -17.47
CA LEU A 637 58.06 -6.80 -16.23
C LEU A 637 59.00 -7.90 -15.71
N ASP A 638 60.31 -7.68 -15.87
CA ASP A 638 61.36 -8.45 -15.20
C ASP A 638 61.82 -7.70 -13.93
N ALA A 639 62.43 -8.42 -12.97
CA ALA A 639 62.61 -7.95 -11.59
C ALA A 639 63.98 -7.32 -11.25
N ASN A 640 64.04 -6.67 -10.08
CA ASN A 640 65.20 -6.09 -9.34
C ASN A 640 65.67 -4.67 -9.77
N GLY A 641 66.14 -3.83 -8.83
CA GLY A 641 66.58 -2.44 -9.14
C GLY A 641 67.36 -1.67 -8.06
N VAL A 642 66.73 -1.24 -6.95
CA VAL A 642 67.34 -0.71 -5.69
C VAL A 642 68.09 0.66 -5.72
N ARG A 643 67.76 1.56 -4.74
CA ARG A 643 68.37 2.89 -4.38
C ARG A 643 68.12 4.05 -5.36
N GLY A 644 68.07 5.34 -4.99
CA GLY A 644 68.17 6.10 -3.71
C GLY A 644 67.90 7.61 -4.02
N TRP A 645 67.82 8.61 -3.12
CA TRP A 645 68.22 8.78 -1.71
C TRP A 645 67.62 10.11 -1.12
N GLN A 646 67.41 10.22 0.21
CA GLN A 646 67.27 11.48 1.02
C GLN A 646 66.07 12.44 0.74
N ASN A 647 65.62 13.37 1.61
CA ASN A 647 65.59 13.62 3.08
C ASN A 647 64.39 14.59 3.31
N TRP A 648 63.68 14.72 4.44
CA TRP A 648 64.12 15.07 5.81
C TRP A 648 63.04 14.72 6.87
N VAL A 649 63.38 14.87 8.16
CA VAL A 649 62.55 14.53 9.34
C VAL A 649 62.06 15.78 10.08
N LEU A 650 60.84 15.75 10.63
CA LEU A 650 60.54 16.29 11.96
C LEU A 650 59.24 15.69 12.54
N ALA A 651 59.27 15.25 13.81
CA ALA A 651 58.11 14.69 14.51
C ALA A 651 58.24 14.82 16.04
N VAL A 652 57.16 15.26 16.70
CA VAL A 652 56.88 15.27 18.16
C VAL A 652 55.33 15.29 18.23
N GLY A 653 54.57 14.58 19.07
CA GLY A 653 54.84 13.91 20.34
C GLY A 653 54.19 14.70 21.50
N GLY A 654 53.24 14.20 22.29
CA GLY A 654 52.55 12.90 22.31
C GLY A 654 51.70 12.78 23.59
N LEU A 655 51.56 11.54 24.10
CA LEU A 655 51.00 11.14 25.41
C LEU A 655 49.47 11.07 25.61
N VAL A 656 49.12 10.13 26.50
CA VAL A 656 47.78 9.61 26.83
C VAL A 656 47.50 9.87 28.31
N VAL A 657 46.24 10.09 28.69
CA VAL A 657 45.77 9.87 30.06
C VAL A 657 44.50 9.01 30.02
N ILE A 658 44.50 7.92 30.80
CA ILE A 658 43.32 7.10 31.10
C ILE A 658 42.83 7.53 32.50
N ALA A 659 41.52 7.68 32.67
CA ALA A 659 40.91 7.89 33.98
C ALA A 659 39.72 6.92 34.18
N TYR A 660 39.88 5.99 35.12
CA TYR A 660 38.85 5.05 35.55
C TYR A 660 38.31 5.53 36.90
N THR A 661 36.99 5.73 37.04
CA THR A 661 36.33 5.81 38.35
C THR A 661 34.97 5.13 38.30
N ALA A 662 34.81 4.09 39.10
CA ALA A 662 33.52 3.42 39.32
C ALA A 662 33.31 3.25 40.83
N HIS A 663 32.14 3.64 41.33
CA HIS A 663 31.68 3.30 42.68
C HIS A 663 30.17 3.05 42.68
N ARG A 664 29.76 2.03 43.44
CA ARG A 664 28.35 1.70 43.72
C ARG A 664 27.92 2.36 45.03
N ALA A 665 26.66 2.75 45.15
CA ALA A 665 25.79 2.28 46.25
C ALA A 665 24.31 2.65 46.00
N ARG A 666 23.42 1.73 46.38
CA ARG A 666 21.99 1.94 46.69
C ARG A 666 21.86 2.37 48.18
N PRO A 667 20.74 2.91 48.67
CA PRO A 667 19.40 2.29 48.61
C PRO A 667 18.67 2.37 47.26
#